data_AF-A0A9P6VFA1-F1
#
_entry.id   AF-A0A9P6VFA1-F1
#
_cell.length_a   1.000
_cell.length_b   1.000
_cell.length_c   1.000
_cell.angle_alpha   90.00
_cell.angle_beta   90.00
_cell.angle_gamma   90.00
#
_symmetry.space_group_name_H-M   'P 1'
#
loop_
_entity.id
_entity.type
_entity.pdbx_description
1 polymer ?
#
loop_
_entity_poly.entity_id
_entity_poly.type
_entity_poly.pdbx_seq_one_letter_code
_entity_poly.pdbx_strand_id
1 'polypeptide(L)'
;MVKPPNSEVAGKTVTCTICQKKFSRTDHLKRHHLRHSGVKPYSCIFCGETFTRRLGSPPTLLSIELTFSEVTISVIIILDALNAKNDKFQRLPEVDDGLMLVIRTGSTDSKSNEFFGNGSENGSTFSDPFEDEPIDWSLFEDENLLRFLSSPLTDMQMQTDDMFAPLFMEPHYPGPNSMQPVAFPSEWEPPSVQSSTIIQVILEKAISLQITPQEQADIQQHLNFLFTPSKITKFINLYFEFWHPHCPIVHQPTFCVEMAAIPLVMAVTLMGAMYSQADREVNTAKIVLDLAELVIYSVDELTDEFEIKQVLRASTASEQSLSSSPTTLSHLHAAYLMLVVQFWAGSMVSRKRAVETRFNNVVKVARRLGLTKARHELDDSVDESLWIRKESQIRLISTMTLLDCAFSFFANFPCRLTISELRFDLPCEEIYFSSPHPFSEQSFTFSRRITLNEAFYSLFPAKSASRSSNPVKKSNPLGLNPMDMFILIHILYVYTLTHITLFSCSFPQSTAPSTPDQSGTSTPGAPSTSSFSSDTNHTLIKAALSRWRSLWTAIRSNMPNHAWANLGFFRNGYNYWLVTQLLINNKGSADLMIGMEVGCEDTLKQLKGLLREGLGETGQHEKLTDCGPGSARGIGAATVYLLHACGSSVVHGDWDSTAKNLDFELKTNGHKGETFSVQTDVTDYDSVLNLFDTAWKKYGRVDIAISNAGIQEVGNWFDPDLDLTSIRIKPSNKVVDVNLTGTLYFARIAAVYLKQGAKPIEDKSLVLLSSTAGFKETPGLFAYTASKHGVLGLLRSARPYLPKTHNIRINAICPWMTDTVMVAGIREDWVKEGLPVNKPADVARLILEVGSDGESNGKAVFVEGGRGWDIEEGINRCEEQWLGIEVSRMLARGQEVLGDGTDWTKPEKAMADSNLTGKSVIVTGGASGIGLAIVRFFAAQSTKISILDICAPVAQAAVSLLRTEFPSSSFLFKKCDISNWDEQAAVFAEIYKETGRIDYVFANAGVSEIGNFLESSTRDPVKPTLKTVDINLVGTLYKSVDWKLAVKLAVHYMRKTPSQRKGLIVCTASNAGLYPFSIAPMYGTSKHGVVGTVRSLAKPLESEGIRINAICPNCIATGLADDNLFSRMLLTPMSVAIDAVREFVTNQAMTGVTAEISGETFTIRDPPEMIDEMTRKNFDTFWNLGYA
;
A
#
# COMPACT_ATOMS: atom_id res chain seq x y z
N MET A 1 -19.96 -34.73 36.50
CA MET A 1 -19.62 -35.65 35.40
C MET A 1 -18.11 -35.74 35.30
N VAL A 2 -17.60 -36.97 35.25
CA VAL A 2 -16.20 -37.36 35.26
C VAL A 2 -15.48 -36.84 33.99
N LYS A 3 -14.31 -36.21 34.15
CA LYS A 3 -13.40 -35.90 33.01
C LYS A 3 -12.98 -37.22 32.35
N PRO A 4 -13.09 -37.38 31.02
CA PRO A 4 -12.47 -38.51 30.37
C PRO A 4 -10.93 -38.34 30.38
N PRO A 5 -10.19 -39.46 30.41
CA PRO A 5 -8.74 -39.49 30.62
C PRO A 5 -7.98 -39.08 29.36
N ASN A 6 -6.78 -38.55 29.58
CA ASN A 6 -5.77 -38.25 28.56
C ASN A 6 -5.65 -39.39 27.54
N SER A 7 -6.07 -39.14 26.30
CA SER A 7 -5.47 -39.82 25.16
C SER A 7 -4.14 -39.12 24.89
N GLU A 8 -3.04 -39.76 25.31
CA GLU A 8 -1.71 -39.51 24.74
C GLU A 8 -1.79 -39.85 23.24
N VAL A 9 -2.19 -38.88 22.42
CA VAL A 9 -1.76 -38.85 21.04
C VAL A 9 -0.30 -38.40 21.12
N ALA A 10 0.62 -39.33 20.93
CA ALA A 10 2.03 -39.06 20.69
C ALA A 10 2.15 -38.20 19.41
N GLY A 11 1.89 -36.90 19.54
CA GLY A 11 2.10 -35.91 18.50
C GLY A 11 3.59 -35.82 18.29
N LYS A 12 4.08 -36.38 17.18
CA LYS A 12 5.48 -36.32 16.78
C LYS A 12 5.97 -34.86 16.87
N THR A 13 6.74 -34.54 17.90
CA THR A 13 7.40 -33.24 18.03
C THR A 13 8.57 -33.21 17.07
N VAL A 14 8.69 -32.11 16.33
CA VAL A 14 9.75 -31.92 15.33
C VAL A 14 10.84 -31.07 15.95
N THR A 15 12.08 -31.53 15.85
CA THR A 15 13.22 -30.94 16.59
C THR A 15 14.13 -30.21 15.63
N CYS A 16 14.54 -28.98 16.01
CA CYS A 16 15.53 -28.22 15.25
C CYS A 16 16.87 -28.92 15.29
N THR A 17 17.41 -29.29 14.13
CA THR A 17 18.67 -30.01 14.03
C THR A 17 19.88 -29.14 14.40
N ILE A 18 19.72 -27.80 14.38
CA ILE A 18 20.79 -26.82 14.64
C ILE A 18 20.90 -26.48 16.13
N CYS A 19 19.78 -26.26 16.84
CA CYS A 19 19.81 -25.88 18.27
C CYS A 19 19.00 -26.81 19.20
N GLN A 20 18.50 -27.93 18.69
CA GLN A 20 17.82 -28.99 19.42
C GLN A 20 16.51 -28.61 20.16
N LYS A 21 15.97 -27.40 19.92
CA LYS A 21 14.64 -27.00 20.41
C LYS A 21 13.52 -27.80 19.73
N LYS A 22 12.56 -28.26 20.54
CA LYS A 22 11.40 -29.06 20.10
C LYS A 22 10.19 -28.18 19.84
N PHE A 23 9.48 -28.47 18.74
CA PHE A 23 8.27 -27.76 18.35
C PHE A 23 7.14 -28.75 18.09
N SER A 24 5.92 -28.37 18.45
CA SER A 24 4.72 -29.20 18.25
C SER A 24 4.21 -29.21 16.80
N ARG A 25 4.69 -28.29 15.95
CA ARG A 25 4.30 -28.15 14.55
C ARG A 25 5.48 -27.83 13.63
N THR A 26 5.47 -28.39 12.42
CA THR A 26 6.52 -28.22 11.40
C THR A 26 6.66 -26.78 10.89
N ASP A 27 5.58 -25.99 10.83
CA ASP A 27 5.61 -24.60 10.36
C ASP A 27 6.26 -23.62 11.36
N HIS A 28 6.19 -23.94 12.66
CA HIS A 28 6.92 -23.22 13.70
C HIS A 28 8.42 -23.55 13.65
N LEU A 29 8.76 -24.81 13.36
CA LEU A 29 10.15 -25.24 13.17
C LEU A 29 10.78 -24.59 11.92
N LYS A 30 10.07 -24.54 10.79
CA LYS A 30 10.54 -23.88 9.56
C LYS A 30 10.79 -22.37 9.78
N ARG A 31 9.90 -21.68 10.51
CA ARG A 31 10.11 -20.28 10.89
C ARG A 31 11.28 -20.10 11.86
N HIS A 32 11.45 -21.03 12.80
CA HIS A 32 12.58 -21.03 13.71
C HIS A 32 13.92 -21.26 12.98
N HIS A 33 13.94 -22.02 11.88
CA HIS A 33 15.13 -22.17 11.04
C HIS A 33 15.59 -20.88 10.35
N LEU A 34 14.68 -19.93 10.06
CA LEU A 34 15.04 -18.63 9.49
C LEU A 34 15.94 -17.78 10.42
N ARG A 35 15.89 -18.04 11.74
CA ARG A 35 16.82 -17.44 12.71
C ARG A 35 18.24 -18.01 12.63
N HIS A 36 18.38 -19.24 12.14
CA HIS A 36 19.68 -19.89 11.94
C HIS A 36 20.23 -19.62 10.53
N SER A 37 19.36 -19.47 9.53
CA SER A 37 19.77 -19.21 8.15
C SER A 37 19.93 -17.73 7.81
N GLY A 38 19.47 -16.81 8.66
CA GLY A 38 19.54 -15.36 8.44
C GLY A 38 18.61 -14.83 7.32
N VAL A 39 17.85 -15.70 6.67
CA VAL A 39 16.97 -15.38 5.53
C VAL A 39 15.75 -14.60 5.99
N LYS A 40 15.49 -13.45 5.35
CA LYS A 40 14.43 -12.51 5.67
C LYS A 40 13.44 -12.39 4.48
N PRO A 41 12.40 -13.24 4.38
CA PRO A 41 11.57 -13.35 3.17
C PRO A 41 10.59 -12.18 2.91
N TYR A 42 10.29 -11.35 3.91
CA TYR A 42 9.33 -10.27 3.76
C TYR A 42 10.06 -8.97 3.41
N SER A 43 9.91 -8.40 2.21
CA SER A 43 10.47 -7.08 1.87
C SER A 43 9.39 -6.00 1.85
N CYS A 44 9.78 -4.81 2.27
CA CYS A 44 8.84 -3.71 2.42
C CYS A 44 8.72 -2.87 1.14
N ILE A 45 7.49 -2.61 0.70
CA ILE A 45 7.22 -2.04 -0.64
C ILE A 45 7.61 -0.55 -0.79
N PHE A 46 7.82 0.17 0.31
CA PHE A 46 8.23 1.58 0.27
C PHE A 46 9.75 1.80 0.46
N CYS A 47 10.48 0.90 1.14
CA CYS A 47 11.93 1.09 1.36
C CYS A 47 12.83 -0.13 1.08
N GLY A 48 12.28 -1.28 0.65
CA GLY A 48 13.06 -2.46 0.20
C GLY A 48 13.67 -3.36 1.28
N GLU A 49 13.75 -2.92 2.54
CA GLU A 49 14.30 -3.70 3.67
C GLU A 49 13.58 -5.05 3.86
N THR A 50 14.35 -6.11 4.17
CA THR A 50 13.86 -7.48 4.33
C THR A 50 13.71 -7.88 5.82
N PHE A 51 12.67 -8.67 6.17
CA PHE A 51 12.39 -9.14 7.54
C PHE A 51 12.05 -10.65 7.61
N THR A 52 12.24 -11.28 8.77
CA THR A 52 11.83 -12.69 9.03
C THR A 52 10.34 -12.90 9.36
N ARG A 53 9.57 -11.82 9.60
CA ARG A 53 8.14 -11.87 9.93
C ARG A 53 7.39 -10.73 9.26
N ARG A 54 6.20 -11.00 8.69
CA ARG A 54 5.29 -10.00 8.11
C ARG A 54 4.71 -9.11 9.22
N LEU A 55 5.11 -7.85 9.25
CA LEU A 55 4.40 -6.73 9.88
C LEU A 55 3.99 -5.80 8.73
N GLY A 56 2.71 -5.48 8.64
CA GLY A 56 2.10 -4.64 7.63
C GLY A 56 2.79 -3.29 7.48
N SER A 57 3.12 -3.00 6.22
CA SER A 57 3.61 -1.74 5.62
C SER A 57 4.77 -0.99 6.33
N PRO A 58 5.80 -0.53 5.59
CA PRO A 58 6.97 0.22 6.10
C PRO A 58 6.87 1.75 6.02
N PRO A 59 7.64 2.49 6.86
CA PRO A 59 7.64 3.94 6.92
C PRO A 59 7.92 4.62 5.57
N THR A 60 7.31 5.79 5.36
CA THR A 60 7.41 6.58 4.12
C THR A 60 8.84 7.09 3.91
N LEU A 61 9.42 6.81 2.73
CA LEU A 61 10.65 7.44 2.29
C LEU A 61 10.35 8.90 1.91
N LEU A 62 11.09 9.86 2.48
CA LEU A 62 11.08 11.24 2.01
C LEU A 62 11.90 11.29 0.71
N SER A 63 11.26 11.32 -0.46
CA SER A 63 11.90 11.74 -1.71
C SER A 63 11.34 13.10 -2.09
N ILE A 64 12.04 14.17 -1.72
CA ILE A 64 11.77 15.53 -2.20
C ILE A 64 12.86 15.87 -3.21
N GLU A 65 12.46 16.09 -4.47
CA GLU A 65 13.32 16.69 -5.47
C GLU A 65 13.51 18.18 -5.15
N LEU A 66 14.76 18.61 -5.03
CA LEU A 66 15.11 20.02 -4.91
C LEU A 66 14.80 20.74 -6.22
N THR A 67 13.73 21.53 -6.25
CA THR A 67 13.66 22.68 -7.14
C THR A 67 14.29 23.86 -6.40
N PHE A 68 15.45 24.32 -6.87
CA PHE A 68 16.05 25.56 -6.38
C PHE A 68 15.21 26.76 -6.86
N SER A 69 14.08 27.02 -6.21
CA SER A 69 13.48 28.35 -6.21
C SER A 69 14.15 29.17 -5.12
N GLU A 70 14.69 30.34 -5.49
CA GLU A 70 15.37 31.31 -4.64
C GLU A 70 14.84 31.37 -3.18
N VAL A 71 15.47 30.65 -2.24
CA VAL A 71 15.16 30.77 -0.81
C VAL A 71 16.16 31.73 -0.17
N THR A 72 15.76 32.98 0.03
CA THR A 72 16.44 33.90 0.97
C THR A 72 16.15 33.46 2.40
N ILE A 73 17.01 32.60 2.96
CA ILE A 73 16.91 32.10 4.34
C ILE A 73 17.74 33.01 5.26
N SER A 74 17.16 33.54 6.34
CA SER A 74 17.82 34.53 7.19
C SER A 74 17.66 34.18 8.67
N VAL A 75 18.66 33.49 9.21
CA VAL A 75 18.98 33.22 10.64
C VAL A 75 18.68 31.80 11.12
N ILE A 76 19.77 31.04 11.25
CA ILE A 76 19.76 29.65 11.75
C ILE A 76 20.66 29.54 12.98
N ILE A 77 20.16 28.92 14.04
CA ILE A 77 20.94 28.67 15.26
C ILE A 77 21.40 27.22 15.29
N ILE A 78 22.72 26.99 15.29
CA ILE A 78 23.32 25.65 15.40
C ILE A 78 24.15 25.57 16.68
N LEU A 79 23.88 24.56 17.49
CA LEU A 79 24.69 24.28 18.66
C LEU A 79 25.60 23.08 18.38
N ASP A 80 26.91 23.31 18.29
CA ASP A 80 27.93 22.28 18.07
C ASP A 80 28.63 21.91 19.39
N ALA A 81 29.15 20.69 19.47
CA ALA A 81 29.98 20.26 20.60
C ALA A 81 31.18 19.51 20.05
N LEU A 82 32.29 20.22 19.84
CA LEU A 82 33.56 19.60 19.51
C LEU A 82 34.45 19.39 20.75
N ASN A 83 34.86 18.13 20.91
CA ASN A 83 35.85 17.60 21.85
C ASN A 83 35.52 17.63 23.34
N ALA A 84 35.58 16.47 23.99
CA ALA A 84 36.15 16.37 25.34
C ALA A 84 37.49 15.65 25.20
N LYS A 85 38.60 16.38 25.33
CA LYS A 85 39.93 15.77 25.46
C LYS A 85 39.96 14.95 26.74
N ASN A 86 40.12 13.63 26.64
CA ASN A 86 40.61 12.82 27.75
C ASN A 86 42.13 12.97 27.79
N ASP A 87 42.63 13.46 28.92
CA ASP A 87 44.04 13.49 29.26
C ASP A 87 44.64 12.07 29.23
N LYS A 88 45.55 11.83 28.27
CA LYS A 88 46.82 11.09 28.45
C LYS A 88 47.61 11.07 27.15
N PHE A 89 48.73 11.79 27.16
CA PHE A 89 49.79 11.76 26.15
C PHE A 89 50.50 10.40 26.11
N GLN A 90 50.76 9.89 24.90
CA GLN A 90 52.08 9.35 24.56
C GLN A 90 52.52 9.92 23.20
N ARG A 91 53.69 10.56 23.20
CA ARG A 91 54.37 11.25 22.09
C ARG A 91 54.71 10.29 20.94
N LEU A 92 54.58 10.75 19.70
CA LEU A 92 55.51 10.45 18.59
C LEU A 92 55.65 11.69 17.67
N PRO A 93 56.78 11.83 16.94
CA PRO A 93 57.44 13.12 16.67
C PRO A 93 57.05 13.82 15.36
N GLU A 94 57.32 15.14 15.36
CA GLU A 94 57.31 16.11 14.25
C GLU A 94 58.10 15.62 13.02
N VAL A 95 57.67 16.00 11.80
CA VAL A 95 58.50 16.64 10.75
C VAL A 95 57.62 17.40 9.74
N ASP A 96 57.80 18.73 9.74
CA ASP A 96 57.94 19.74 8.67
C ASP A 96 57.12 19.80 7.36
N ASP A 97 56.58 21.03 7.20
CA ASP A 97 56.66 21.98 6.08
C ASP A 97 56.10 21.68 4.68
N GLY A 98 55.36 22.67 4.15
CA GLY A 98 55.24 22.86 2.70
C GLY A 98 54.02 23.65 2.22
N LEU A 99 54.07 24.97 2.38
CA LEU A 99 53.10 25.98 1.93
C LEU A 99 53.11 26.20 0.38
N MET A 100 52.09 26.92 -0.11
CA MET A 100 51.97 27.72 -1.36
C MET A 100 51.23 27.07 -2.54
N LEU A 101 49.99 27.42 -2.91
CA LEU A 101 49.36 28.73 -3.25
C LEU A 101 49.66 29.20 -4.70
N VAL A 102 48.57 29.41 -5.46
CA VAL A 102 48.27 30.49 -6.43
C VAL A 102 48.04 30.10 -7.90
N ILE A 103 46.77 30.04 -8.35
CA ILE A 103 45.90 31.04 -9.05
C ILE A 103 46.21 31.28 -10.56
N ARG A 104 45.12 31.21 -11.36
CA ARG A 104 44.71 32.09 -12.51
C ARG A 104 45.18 31.64 -13.90
N THR A 105 44.42 31.75 -15.00
CA THR A 105 43.01 32.06 -15.35
C THR A 105 42.93 31.98 -16.88
N GLY A 106 41.75 31.63 -17.40
CA GLY A 106 41.28 32.00 -18.74
C GLY A 106 41.86 31.17 -19.90
N SER A 107 41.23 31.05 -21.05
CA SER A 107 39.94 31.50 -21.56
C SER A 107 39.70 30.76 -22.88
N THR A 108 38.43 30.69 -23.30
CA THR A 108 37.94 30.72 -24.70
C THR A 108 38.30 29.61 -25.71
N ASP A 109 37.22 29.13 -26.34
CA ASP A 109 37.06 28.84 -27.77
C ASP A 109 37.37 27.44 -28.34
N SER A 110 36.26 26.74 -28.60
CA SER A 110 35.77 26.32 -29.92
C SER A 110 36.51 25.24 -30.75
N LYS A 111 35.67 24.27 -31.17
CA LYS A 111 35.59 23.61 -32.49
C LYS A 111 36.59 22.52 -32.90
N SER A 112 35.98 21.35 -33.11
CA SER A 112 36.00 20.49 -34.31
C SER A 112 37.24 19.70 -34.71
N ASN A 113 36.97 18.39 -34.83
CA ASN A 113 37.31 17.47 -35.91
C ASN A 113 38.75 17.00 -36.17
N GLU A 114 38.81 15.66 -36.23
CA GLU A 114 39.42 14.84 -37.28
C GLU A 114 40.89 14.41 -37.18
N PHE A 115 41.01 13.07 -37.12
CA PHE A 115 41.77 12.21 -38.03
C PHE A 115 43.24 11.82 -37.72
N PHE A 116 43.36 10.49 -37.54
CA PHE A 116 44.35 9.55 -38.10
C PHE A 116 45.82 9.56 -37.61
N GLY A 117 46.20 8.45 -36.99
CA GLY A 117 46.83 7.37 -37.77
C GLY A 117 48.28 6.99 -37.44
N ASN A 118 48.45 5.68 -37.20
CA ASN A 118 49.67 4.85 -37.26
C ASN A 118 50.71 5.04 -36.13
N GLY A 119 51.25 4.01 -35.47
CA GLY A 119 51.24 2.56 -35.65
C GLY A 119 52.61 2.00 -35.21
N SER A 120 52.64 0.98 -34.34
CA SER A 120 53.66 -0.11 -34.34
C SER A 120 53.45 -1.11 -33.19
N GLU A 121 53.24 -2.36 -33.62
CA GLU A 121 53.48 -3.68 -33.01
C GLU A 121 54.74 -3.78 -32.10
N ASN A 122 54.91 -4.67 -31.10
CA ASN A 122 54.32 -5.98 -30.76
C ASN A 122 54.60 -6.33 -29.27
N GLY A 123 53.70 -7.11 -28.64
CA GLY A 123 53.94 -7.78 -27.35
C GLY A 123 52.67 -8.34 -26.70
N SER A 124 52.36 -9.61 -26.96
CA SER A 124 51.10 -10.31 -26.70
C SER A 124 50.83 -10.74 -25.25
N THR A 125 49.67 -10.36 -24.72
CA THR A 125 48.89 -11.08 -23.70
C THR A 125 47.43 -11.13 -24.16
N PHE A 126 46.83 -12.31 -24.21
CA PHE A 126 45.42 -12.51 -24.57
C PHE A 126 44.53 -11.82 -23.53
N SER A 127 44.07 -10.61 -23.83
CA SER A 127 43.02 -9.88 -23.13
C SER A 127 41.65 -10.33 -23.65
N ASP A 128 40.74 -10.62 -22.74
CA ASP A 128 39.32 -10.91 -23.01
C ASP A 128 38.66 -9.69 -23.68
N PRO A 129 38.00 -9.79 -24.85
CA PRO A 129 37.61 -8.60 -25.62
C PRO A 129 36.42 -7.80 -25.06
N PHE A 130 35.95 -8.04 -23.83
CA PHE A 130 34.70 -7.46 -23.33
C PHE A 130 34.70 -7.01 -21.86
N GLU A 131 35.86 -6.63 -21.30
CA GLU A 131 35.89 -5.94 -19.99
C GLU A 131 35.61 -4.43 -20.06
N ASP A 132 35.63 -3.79 -21.24
CA ASP A 132 35.56 -2.32 -21.34
C ASP A 132 34.57 -1.80 -22.41
N GLU A 133 33.32 -2.27 -22.41
CA GLU A 133 32.23 -1.43 -22.96
C GLU A 133 31.35 -0.93 -21.79
N PRO A 134 31.38 0.38 -21.50
CA PRO A 134 30.53 0.95 -20.46
C PRO A 134 29.08 0.76 -20.87
N ILE A 135 28.30 0.17 -19.95
CA ILE A 135 26.84 0.11 -20.05
C ILE A 135 26.35 1.55 -20.31
N ASP A 136 25.56 1.77 -21.36
CA ASP A 136 24.95 3.09 -21.59
C ASP A 136 23.76 3.23 -20.63
N TRP A 137 24.03 3.90 -19.53
CA TRP A 137 23.15 3.99 -18.39
C TRP A 137 22.05 5.05 -18.53
N SER A 138 22.20 5.99 -19.47
CA SER A 138 21.20 7.00 -19.83
C SER A 138 19.87 6.38 -20.27
N LEU A 139 19.89 5.13 -20.76
CA LEU A 139 18.71 4.35 -21.15
C LEU A 139 17.82 3.94 -19.96
N PHE A 140 18.33 3.97 -18.73
CA PHE A 140 17.54 3.68 -17.51
C PHE A 140 16.88 4.92 -16.89
N GLU A 141 17.22 6.11 -17.37
CA GLU A 141 16.61 7.38 -16.97
C GLU A 141 15.35 7.71 -17.79
N ASP A 142 15.13 7.01 -18.91
CA ASP A 142 14.01 7.24 -19.81
C ASP A 142 12.67 6.87 -19.14
N GLU A 143 11.79 7.86 -18.88
CA GLU A 143 10.44 7.64 -18.34
C GLU A 143 9.64 6.62 -19.17
N ASN A 144 9.97 6.47 -20.47
CA ASN A 144 9.35 5.50 -21.36
C ASN A 144 9.65 4.04 -20.94
N LEU A 145 10.83 3.76 -20.37
CA LEU A 145 11.16 2.44 -19.82
C LEU A 145 10.29 2.14 -18.60
N LEU A 146 10.08 3.13 -17.72
CA LEU A 146 9.30 2.98 -16.48
C LEU A 146 7.78 2.91 -16.75
N ARG A 147 7.26 3.68 -17.73
CA ARG A 147 5.87 3.58 -18.19
C ARG A 147 5.59 2.24 -18.86
N PHE A 148 6.49 1.78 -19.73
CA PHE A 148 6.42 0.46 -20.38
C PHE A 148 6.33 -0.68 -19.36
N LEU A 149 7.09 -0.61 -18.26
CA LEU A 149 7.11 -1.62 -17.21
C LEU A 149 5.89 -1.61 -16.29
N SER A 150 5.04 -0.57 -16.37
CA SER A 150 3.89 -0.36 -15.48
C SER A 150 2.53 -0.68 -16.12
N SER A 151 2.39 -0.58 -17.45
CA SER A 151 1.19 -1.01 -18.19
C SER A 151 1.40 -0.92 -19.71
N PRO A 152 1.31 -2.03 -20.49
CA PRO A 152 1.43 -2.03 -21.94
C PRO A 152 0.17 -1.47 -22.65
N LEU A 153 -0.93 -1.24 -21.93
CA LEU A 153 -2.21 -0.80 -22.50
C LEU A 153 -2.38 0.73 -22.53
N THR A 154 -1.60 1.47 -21.74
CA THR A 154 -1.80 2.93 -21.54
C THR A 154 -1.12 3.81 -22.59
N ASP A 155 -0.09 3.33 -23.28
CA ASP A 155 0.74 4.14 -24.20
C ASP A 155 0.51 3.86 -25.70
N MET A 156 -0.47 3.03 -26.06
CA MET A 156 -0.85 2.89 -27.48
C MET A 156 -1.75 4.04 -27.97
N GLN A 157 -2.10 5.01 -27.12
CA GLN A 157 -3.03 6.08 -27.48
C GLN A 157 -2.40 7.33 -28.09
N MET A 158 -1.10 7.63 -27.97
CA MET A 158 -0.48 8.76 -28.69
C MET A 158 1.05 8.60 -28.86
N GLN A 159 1.50 8.24 -30.06
CA GLN A 159 2.85 8.58 -30.53
C GLN A 159 2.74 9.16 -31.95
N THR A 160 2.36 10.44 -32.03
CA THR A 160 2.57 11.28 -33.22
C THR A 160 3.74 12.25 -33.06
N ASP A 161 4.33 12.37 -31.87
CA ASP A 161 5.46 13.27 -31.60
C ASP A 161 6.71 12.46 -31.26
N ASP A 162 7.44 12.02 -32.29
CA ASP A 162 8.79 11.49 -32.14
C ASP A 162 9.82 12.60 -32.40
N MET A 163 10.78 12.74 -31.49
CA MET A 163 11.80 13.81 -31.42
C MET A 163 12.91 13.68 -32.48
N PHE A 164 12.67 12.98 -33.59
CA PHE A 164 13.54 12.96 -34.77
C PHE A 164 12.79 13.19 -36.10
N ALA A 165 11.55 13.69 -36.06
CA ALA A 165 10.83 14.14 -37.24
C ALA A 165 11.04 15.64 -37.55
N PRO A 166 12.25 16.08 -37.91
CA PRO A 166 12.33 17.18 -38.87
C PRO A 166 13.33 16.83 -39.95
N LEU A 167 12.98 15.91 -40.85
CA LEU A 167 13.52 15.79 -42.20
C LEU A 167 12.69 14.75 -42.95
N PHE A 168 12.19 15.17 -44.12
CA PHE A 168 11.51 14.42 -45.18
C PHE A 168 10.01 14.65 -45.36
N MET A 169 9.77 15.10 -46.59
CA MET A 169 8.54 15.56 -47.23
C MET A 169 7.43 14.52 -47.27
N GLU A 170 6.21 15.05 -47.40
CA GLU A 170 5.03 14.36 -47.90
C GLU A 170 5.35 13.37 -49.03
N PRO A 171 4.77 12.16 -48.99
CA PRO A 171 4.47 11.41 -50.19
C PRO A 171 2.96 11.31 -50.40
N HIS A 172 2.52 11.94 -51.49
CA HIS A 172 1.29 11.61 -52.22
C HIS A 172 1.24 10.14 -52.68
N TYR A 173 -0.02 9.68 -52.89
CA TYR A 173 -0.53 8.64 -53.82
C TYR A 173 -1.25 7.41 -53.19
N PRO A 174 -2.26 6.80 -53.87
CA PRO A 174 -3.67 7.21 -53.87
C PRO A 174 -4.63 6.08 -53.39
N GLY A 175 -5.86 6.42 -52.99
CA GLY A 175 -6.96 5.43 -52.90
C GLY A 175 -7.37 4.91 -54.30
N PRO A 176 -8.20 3.85 -54.42
CA PRO A 176 -9.56 3.90 -53.86
C PRO A 176 -10.18 2.54 -53.42
N ASN A 177 -10.86 2.55 -52.27
CA ASN A 177 -12.32 2.33 -52.25
C ASN A 177 -12.89 2.78 -50.91
N SER A 178 -13.76 3.77 -51.00
CA SER A 178 -14.42 4.46 -49.90
C SER A 178 -15.28 3.52 -49.06
N MET A 179 -14.95 3.33 -47.78
CA MET A 179 -16.01 3.18 -46.77
C MET A 179 -16.40 4.57 -46.30
N GLN A 180 -17.63 4.95 -46.58
CA GLN A 180 -18.20 6.23 -46.17
C GLN A 180 -18.20 6.38 -44.64
N PRO A 181 -18.14 7.62 -44.12
CA PRO A 181 -18.34 7.87 -42.72
C PRO A 181 -19.77 7.47 -42.37
N VAL A 182 -19.92 6.40 -41.59
CA VAL A 182 -21.22 5.99 -41.06
C VAL A 182 -21.63 7.06 -40.05
N ALA A 183 -22.60 7.88 -40.42
CA ALA A 183 -23.30 8.75 -39.50
C ALA A 183 -23.85 7.91 -38.35
N PHE A 184 -23.54 8.27 -37.10
CA PHE A 184 -24.09 7.60 -35.92
C PHE A 184 -25.62 7.77 -35.89
N PRO A 185 -26.42 6.70 -36.05
CA PRO A 185 -27.85 6.78 -35.81
C PRO A 185 -28.11 6.56 -34.32
N SER A 186 -28.99 7.38 -33.76
CA SER A 186 -29.77 7.03 -32.59
C SER A 186 -30.81 5.98 -32.99
N GLU A 187 -30.43 4.72 -33.21
CA GLU A 187 -31.39 3.67 -33.55
C GLU A 187 -31.06 2.36 -32.83
N TRP A 188 -32.10 1.77 -32.25
CA TRP A 188 -32.09 0.43 -31.69
C TRP A 188 -31.60 -0.58 -32.76
N GLU A 189 -30.50 -1.27 -32.48
CA GLU A 189 -29.97 -2.35 -33.34
C GLU A 189 -30.53 -3.70 -32.86
N PRO A 190 -31.06 -4.55 -33.76
CA PRO A 190 -31.49 -5.90 -33.38
C PRO A 190 -30.28 -6.72 -32.91
N PRO A 191 -30.35 -7.39 -31.76
CA PRO A 191 -29.21 -8.13 -31.22
C PRO A 191 -28.91 -9.36 -32.11
N SER A 192 -27.64 -9.55 -32.46
CA SER A 192 -27.20 -10.76 -33.17
C SER A 192 -27.30 -11.98 -32.26
N VAL A 193 -27.25 -13.19 -32.85
CA VAL A 193 -27.22 -14.45 -32.08
C VAL A 193 -26.03 -14.46 -31.11
N GLN A 194 -24.85 -14.05 -31.58
CA GLN A 194 -23.62 -13.92 -30.77
C GLN A 194 -23.78 -12.90 -29.63
N SER A 195 -24.30 -11.70 -29.94
CA SER A 195 -24.58 -10.64 -28.96
C SER A 195 -25.52 -11.13 -27.84
N SER A 196 -26.66 -11.70 -28.22
CA SER A 196 -27.66 -12.21 -27.27
C SER A 196 -27.08 -13.33 -26.41
N THR A 197 -26.29 -14.23 -27.00
CA THR A 197 -25.69 -15.37 -26.30
C THR A 197 -24.65 -14.91 -25.29
N ILE A 198 -23.77 -13.96 -25.64
CA ILE A 198 -22.77 -13.41 -24.71
C ILE A 198 -23.47 -12.77 -23.51
N ILE A 199 -24.47 -11.90 -23.75
CA ILE A 199 -25.22 -11.22 -22.70
C ILE A 199 -25.91 -12.25 -21.79
N GLN A 200 -26.58 -13.25 -22.37
CA GLN A 200 -27.29 -14.29 -21.62
C GLN A 200 -26.34 -15.09 -20.72
N VAL A 201 -25.22 -15.59 -21.25
CA VAL A 201 -24.31 -16.45 -20.49
C VAL A 201 -23.64 -15.68 -19.33
N ILE A 202 -23.32 -14.39 -19.51
CA ILE A 202 -22.81 -13.55 -18.43
C ILE A 202 -23.89 -13.30 -17.37
N LEU A 203 -25.14 -13.00 -17.78
CA LEU A 203 -26.25 -12.79 -16.86
C LEU A 203 -26.59 -14.04 -16.05
N GLU A 204 -26.59 -15.22 -16.66
CA GLU A 204 -26.79 -16.49 -15.96
C GLU A 204 -25.75 -16.69 -14.85
N LYS A 205 -24.49 -16.34 -15.12
CA LYS A 205 -23.44 -16.35 -14.08
C LYS A 205 -23.65 -15.27 -13.02
N ALA A 206 -24.05 -14.06 -13.40
CA ALA A 206 -24.36 -13.00 -12.44
C ALA A 206 -25.49 -13.43 -11.48
N ILE A 207 -26.55 -14.05 -11.99
CA ILE A 207 -27.67 -14.58 -11.18
C ILE A 207 -27.18 -15.65 -10.19
N SER A 208 -26.24 -16.50 -10.59
CA SER A 208 -25.68 -17.55 -9.72
C SER A 208 -24.92 -17.01 -8.49
N LEU A 209 -24.52 -15.74 -8.50
CA LEU A 209 -23.76 -15.08 -7.42
C LEU A 209 -24.65 -14.50 -6.30
N GLN A 210 -25.97 -14.66 -6.37
CA GLN A 210 -26.93 -14.16 -5.36
C GLN A 210 -26.87 -12.63 -5.11
N ILE A 211 -26.47 -11.87 -6.14
CA ILE A 211 -26.49 -10.40 -6.13
C ILE A 211 -27.92 -9.84 -6.19
N THR A 212 -28.10 -8.59 -5.76
CA THR A 212 -29.42 -7.96 -5.66
C THR A 212 -30.08 -7.76 -7.03
N PRO A 213 -31.43 -7.71 -7.12
CA PRO A 213 -32.12 -7.46 -8.38
C PRO A 213 -31.74 -6.13 -9.05
N GLN A 214 -31.35 -5.13 -8.26
CA GLN A 214 -30.89 -3.84 -8.77
C GLN A 214 -29.51 -3.95 -9.42
N GLU A 215 -28.55 -4.62 -8.77
CA GLU A 215 -27.23 -4.90 -9.35
C GLU A 215 -27.33 -5.76 -10.62
N GLN A 216 -28.28 -6.70 -10.67
CA GLN A 216 -28.57 -7.48 -11.88
C GLN A 216 -29.06 -6.59 -13.04
N ALA A 217 -29.96 -5.65 -12.75
CA ALA A 217 -30.45 -4.70 -13.75
C ALA A 217 -29.33 -3.78 -14.26
N ASP A 218 -28.44 -3.31 -13.37
CA ASP A 218 -27.29 -2.48 -13.73
C ASP A 218 -26.28 -3.25 -14.59
N ILE A 219 -25.96 -4.50 -14.24
CA ILE A 219 -25.12 -5.39 -15.05
C ILE A 219 -25.76 -5.62 -16.42
N GLN A 220 -27.06 -5.89 -16.46
CA GLN A 220 -27.80 -6.07 -17.72
C GLN A 220 -27.70 -4.82 -18.60
N GLN A 221 -27.79 -3.63 -18.02
CA GLN A 221 -27.62 -2.37 -18.74
C GLN A 221 -26.20 -2.22 -19.32
N HIS A 222 -25.17 -2.54 -18.53
CA HIS A 222 -23.77 -2.50 -18.98
C HIS A 222 -23.50 -3.50 -20.12
N LEU A 223 -24.05 -4.71 -20.02
CA LEU A 223 -23.91 -5.75 -21.04
C LEU A 223 -24.62 -5.36 -22.35
N ASN A 224 -25.86 -4.86 -22.26
CA ASN A 224 -26.60 -4.35 -23.43
C ASN A 224 -25.90 -3.15 -24.08
N PHE A 225 -25.19 -2.34 -23.30
CA PHE A 225 -24.40 -1.23 -23.82
C PHE A 225 -23.13 -1.69 -24.55
N LEU A 226 -22.41 -2.69 -24.03
CA LEU A 226 -21.12 -3.12 -24.58
C LEU A 226 -21.25 -4.08 -25.76
N PHE A 227 -22.15 -5.07 -25.65
CA PHE A 227 -22.22 -6.18 -26.59
C PHE A 227 -23.26 -5.96 -27.70
N THR A 228 -23.35 -4.74 -28.24
CA THR A 228 -24.12 -4.50 -29.48
C THR A 228 -23.36 -5.07 -30.69
N PRO A 229 -24.04 -5.50 -31.76
CA PRO A 229 -23.36 -6.03 -32.95
C PRO A 229 -22.30 -5.05 -33.52
N SER A 230 -22.63 -3.76 -33.59
CA SER A 230 -21.71 -2.70 -34.02
C SER A 230 -20.46 -2.58 -33.13
N LYS A 231 -20.63 -2.62 -31.80
CA LYS A 231 -19.52 -2.52 -30.85
C LYS A 231 -18.67 -3.77 -30.77
N ILE A 232 -19.27 -4.95 -30.89
CA ILE A 232 -18.51 -6.21 -31.00
C ILE A 232 -17.56 -6.12 -32.19
N THR A 233 -18.06 -5.74 -33.38
CA THR A 233 -17.21 -5.57 -34.56
C THR A 233 -16.15 -4.46 -34.37
N LYS A 234 -16.54 -3.31 -33.80
CA LYS A 234 -15.61 -2.22 -33.47
C LYS A 234 -14.46 -2.70 -32.58
N PHE A 235 -14.77 -3.34 -31.45
CA PHE A 235 -13.77 -3.78 -30.50
C PHE A 235 -12.90 -4.91 -31.07
N ILE A 236 -13.46 -5.85 -31.84
CA ILE A 236 -12.67 -6.88 -32.53
C ILE A 236 -11.68 -6.25 -33.51
N ASN A 237 -12.07 -5.20 -34.24
CA ASN A 237 -11.15 -4.47 -35.11
C ASN A 237 -10.03 -3.81 -34.30
N LEU A 238 -10.35 -3.16 -33.18
CA LEU A 238 -9.33 -2.58 -32.28
C LEU A 238 -8.38 -3.64 -31.72
N TYR A 239 -8.87 -4.85 -31.44
CA TYR A 239 -8.02 -5.97 -31.04
C TYR A 239 -7.02 -6.35 -32.15
N PHE A 240 -7.50 -6.51 -33.39
CA PHE A 240 -6.62 -6.88 -34.52
C PHE A 240 -5.67 -5.76 -34.93
N GLU A 241 -6.05 -4.50 -34.69
CA GLU A 241 -5.24 -3.33 -35.01
C GLU A 241 -4.13 -3.08 -33.97
N PHE A 242 -4.45 -3.19 -32.66
CA PHE A 242 -3.54 -2.74 -31.60
C PHE A 242 -2.92 -3.87 -30.78
N TRP A 243 -3.63 -4.96 -30.50
CA TRP A 243 -3.09 -6.05 -29.67
C TRP A 243 -2.49 -7.20 -30.48
N HIS A 244 -3.23 -7.66 -31.49
CA HIS A 244 -2.88 -8.83 -32.28
C HIS A 244 -1.48 -8.77 -32.92
N PRO A 245 -0.97 -7.63 -33.45
CA PRO A 245 0.37 -7.56 -34.02
C PRO A 245 1.49 -7.97 -33.06
N HIS A 246 1.22 -7.90 -31.75
CA HIS A 246 2.18 -8.29 -30.72
C HIS A 246 1.88 -9.64 -30.07
N CYS A 247 0.69 -10.18 -30.25
CA CYS A 247 0.28 -11.48 -29.74
C CYS A 247 -0.58 -12.22 -30.78
N PRO A 248 -0.01 -12.59 -31.94
CA PRO A 248 -0.73 -13.17 -33.07
C PRO A 248 -1.06 -14.66 -32.83
N ILE A 249 -1.96 -14.93 -31.89
CA ILE A 249 -2.40 -16.30 -31.52
C ILE A 249 -3.71 -16.71 -32.22
N VAL A 250 -4.45 -15.74 -32.74
CA VAL A 250 -5.69 -15.96 -33.51
C VAL A 250 -5.39 -15.66 -34.97
N HIS A 251 -5.64 -16.62 -35.87
CA HIS A 251 -5.45 -16.39 -37.31
C HIS A 251 -6.56 -15.47 -37.85
N GLN A 252 -6.21 -14.21 -38.16
CA GLN A 252 -7.17 -13.15 -38.52
C GLN A 252 -8.05 -13.52 -39.74
N PRO A 253 -7.50 -14.05 -40.86
CA PRO A 253 -8.32 -14.37 -42.04
C PRO A 253 -9.39 -15.45 -41.78
N THR A 254 -9.18 -16.34 -40.81
CA THR A 254 -10.13 -17.43 -40.48
C THR A 254 -11.04 -17.08 -39.30
N PHE A 255 -10.83 -15.94 -38.64
CA PHE A 255 -11.65 -15.53 -37.50
C PHE A 255 -12.95 -14.91 -37.97
N CYS A 256 -14.05 -15.65 -37.80
CA CYS A 256 -15.41 -15.23 -38.13
C CYS A 256 -16.24 -15.15 -36.85
N VAL A 257 -16.84 -13.98 -36.60
CA VAL A 257 -17.61 -13.72 -35.37
C VAL A 257 -18.75 -14.70 -35.22
N GLU A 258 -19.43 -15.05 -36.30
CA GLU A 258 -20.60 -15.93 -36.31
C GLU A 258 -20.25 -17.38 -35.98
N MET A 259 -19.07 -17.84 -36.42
CA MET A 259 -18.63 -19.23 -36.30
C MET A 259 -17.69 -19.49 -35.12
N ALA A 260 -17.10 -18.44 -34.54
CA ALA A 260 -16.19 -18.54 -33.41
C ALA A 260 -16.93 -18.91 -32.10
N ALA A 261 -16.23 -19.62 -31.23
CA ALA A 261 -16.75 -19.98 -29.90
C ALA A 261 -17.03 -18.72 -29.06
N ILE A 262 -18.17 -18.69 -28.38
CA ILE A 262 -18.63 -17.56 -27.55
C ILE A 262 -17.54 -17.05 -26.58
N PRO A 263 -16.80 -17.91 -25.84
CA PRO A 263 -15.71 -17.45 -24.97
C PRO A 263 -14.64 -16.65 -25.70
N LEU A 264 -14.29 -17.06 -26.93
CA LEU A 264 -13.24 -16.41 -27.72
C LEU A 264 -13.71 -15.06 -28.25
N VAL A 265 -14.94 -14.97 -28.78
CA VAL A 265 -15.53 -13.70 -29.22
C VAL A 265 -15.59 -12.71 -28.06
N MET A 266 -16.01 -13.16 -26.88
CA MET A 266 -16.08 -12.33 -25.67
C MET A 266 -14.71 -11.84 -25.21
N ALA A 267 -13.68 -12.70 -25.20
CA ALA A 267 -12.33 -12.32 -24.79
C ALA A 267 -11.68 -11.32 -25.76
N VAL A 268 -11.80 -11.56 -27.07
CA VAL A 268 -11.30 -10.65 -28.12
C VAL A 268 -12.01 -9.29 -28.05
N THR A 269 -13.34 -9.30 -27.85
CA THR A 269 -14.14 -8.08 -27.71
C THR A 269 -13.72 -7.27 -26.48
N LEU A 270 -13.56 -7.88 -25.30
CA LEU A 270 -13.19 -7.16 -24.09
C LEU A 270 -11.75 -6.67 -24.11
N MET A 271 -10.84 -7.42 -24.74
CA MET A 271 -9.46 -6.98 -24.97
C MET A 271 -9.44 -5.75 -25.90
N GLY A 272 -10.17 -5.79 -27.01
CA GLY A 272 -10.29 -4.66 -27.93
C GLY A 272 -10.98 -3.44 -27.32
N ALA A 273 -11.94 -3.64 -26.40
CA ALA A 273 -12.60 -2.55 -25.69
C ALA A 273 -11.62 -1.74 -24.82
N MET A 274 -10.52 -2.33 -24.35
CA MET A 274 -9.47 -1.61 -23.61
C MET A 274 -8.73 -0.59 -24.49
N TYR A 275 -8.78 -0.73 -25.81
CA TYR A 275 -8.18 0.20 -26.77
C TYR A 275 -9.14 1.26 -27.29
N SER A 276 -10.38 1.30 -26.77
CA SER A 276 -11.31 2.34 -27.18
C SER A 276 -10.87 3.72 -26.69
N GLN A 277 -11.02 4.74 -27.54
CA GLN A 277 -10.82 6.15 -27.17
C GLN A 277 -11.95 6.70 -26.28
N ALA A 278 -13.06 5.97 -26.12
CA ALA A 278 -14.17 6.39 -25.27
C ALA A 278 -14.04 5.83 -23.86
N ASP A 279 -13.74 6.69 -22.88
CA ASP A 279 -13.59 6.31 -21.46
C ASP A 279 -14.78 5.51 -20.92
N ARG A 280 -16.00 5.84 -21.37
CA ARG A 280 -17.21 5.12 -20.99
C ARG A 280 -17.17 3.65 -21.42
N GLU A 281 -16.65 3.35 -22.61
CA GLU A 281 -16.54 1.97 -23.11
C GLU A 281 -15.49 1.18 -22.31
N VAL A 282 -14.33 1.79 -22.03
CA VAL A 282 -13.27 1.19 -21.22
C VAL A 282 -13.75 0.93 -19.79
N ASN A 283 -14.37 1.92 -19.14
CA ASN A 283 -14.85 1.80 -17.77
C ASN A 283 -16.00 0.79 -17.65
N THR A 284 -16.92 0.76 -18.62
CA THR A 284 -18.00 -0.24 -18.62
C THR A 284 -17.44 -1.64 -18.84
N ALA A 285 -16.45 -1.81 -19.73
CA ALA A 285 -15.79 -3.08 -19.97
C ALA A 285 -15.08 -3.60 -18.71
N LYS A 286 -14.40 -2.73 -17.95
CA LYS A 286 -13.78 -3.06 -16.65
C LYS A 286 -14.77 -3.61 -15.62
N ILE A 287 -15.99 -3.06 -15.57
CA ILE A 287 -17.05 -3.52 -14.64
C ILE A 287 -17.45 -4.98 -14.93
N VAL A 288 -17.47 -5.40 -16.20
CA VAL A 288 -17.93 -6.74 -16.60
C VAL A 288 -16.81 -7.78 -16.70
N LEU A 289 -15.53 -7.40 -16.54
CA LEU A 289 -14.37 -8.30 -16.70
C LEU A 289 -14.41 -9.51 -15.77
N ASP A 290 -14.71 -9.32 -14.49
CA ASP A 290 -14.75 -10.42 -13.52
C ASP A 290 -15.87 -11.43 -13.83
N LEU A 291 -17.00 -10.97 -14.34
CA LEU A 291 -18.11 -11.84 -14.75
C LEU A 291 -17.78 -12.59 -16.05
N ALA A 292 -17.16 -11.91 -17.02
CA ALA A 292 -16.69 -12.54 -18.25
C ALA A 292 -15.58 -13.58 -17.98
N GLU A 293 -14.65 -13.30 -17.05
CA GLU A 293 -13.66 -14.26 -16.57
C GLU A 293 -14.34 -15.49 -15.96
N LEU A 294 -15.36 -15.29 -15.12
CA LEU A 294 -16.11 -16.40 -14.50
C LEU A 294 -16.78 -17.29 -15.54
N VAL A 295 -17.34 -16.71 -16.61
CA VAL A 295 -17.91 -17.46 -17.74
C VAL A 295 -16.82 -18.28 -18.43
N ILE A 296 -15.72 -17.66 -18.85
CA ILE A 296 -14.66 -18.34 -19.62
C ILE A 296 -14.07 -19.52 -18.82
N TYR A 297 -13.78 -19.31 -17.54
CA TYR A 297 -13.20 -20.35 -16.69
C TYR A 297 -14.22 -21.35 -16.14
N SER A 298 -15.50 -21.23 -16.49
CA SER A 298 -16.54 -22.24 -16.20
C SER A 298 -16.75 -23.25 -17.34
N VAL A 299 -16.06 -23.05 -18.46
CA VAL A 299 -16.02 -24.00 -19.58
C VAL A 299 -15.38 -25.31 -19.12
N ASP A 300 -16.04 -26.44 -19.40
CA ASP A 300 -15.73 -27.77 -18.83
C ASP A 300 -14.23 -28.09 -18.91
N GLU A 301 -13.60 -27.86 -20.07
CA GLU A 301 -12.18 -28.21 -20.30
C GLU A 301 -11.18 -27.47 -19.39
N LEU A 302 -11.55 -26.30 -18.87
CA LEU A 302 -10.75 -25.46 -17.96
C LEU A 302 -11.01 -25.77 -16.48
N THR A 303 -11.97 -26.64 -16.18
CA THR A 303 -12.32 -27.05 -14.81
C THR A 303 -11.75 -28.43 -14.46
N ASP A 304 -11.70 -28.74 -13.18
CA ASP A 304 -11.31 -30.07 -12.70
C ASP A 304 -12.37 -31.14 -13.00
N GLU A 305 -13.63 -30.74 -13.26
CA GLU A 305 -14.71 -31.68 -13.61
C GLU A 305 -14.40 -32.49 -14.87
N PHE A 306 -13.74 -31.87 -15.85
CA PHE A 306 -13.31 -32.58 -17.06
C PHE A 306 -12.37 -33.73 -16.73
N GLU A 307 -11.41 -33.54 -15.81
CA GLU A 307 -10.46 -34.59 -15.43
C GLU A 307 -11.15 -35.73 -14.68
N ILE A 308 -12.07 -35.38 -13.79
CA ILE A 308 -12.90 -36.37 -13.09
C ILE A 308 -13.73 -37.16 -14.10
N LYS A 309 -14.36 -36.50 -15.09
CA LYS A 309 -15.10 -37.15 -16.18
C LYS A 309 -14.21 -38.08 -17.01
N GLN A 310 -12.97 -37.68 -17.30
CA GLN A 310 -12.02 -38.52 -18.03
C GLN A 310 -11.59 -39.74 -17.21
N VAL A 311 -11.27 -39.60 -15.92
CA VAL A 311 -10.91 -40.73 -15.04
C VAL A 311 -12.08 -41.71 -14.90
N LEU A 312 -13.31 -41.21 -14.75
CA LEU A 312 -14.52 -42.05 -14.70
C LEU A 312 -14.78 -42.78 -16.03
N ARG A 313 -14.45 -42.18 -17.18
CA ARG A 313 -14.59 -42.78 -18.52
C ARG A 313 -13.43 -43.69 -18.93
N ALA A 314 -12.24 -43.49 -18.37
CA ALA A 314 -11.07 -44.33 -18.60
C ALA A 314 -11.27 -45.78 -18.13
N SER A 315 -12.31 -46.04 -17.32
CA SER A 315 -12.71 -47.39 -16.92
C SER A 315 -13.50 -48.14 -18.02
N THR A 316 -13.89 -47.51 -19.14
CA THR A 316 -14.80 -48.11 -20.13
C THR A 316 -14.42 -47.93 -21.62
N ALA A 317 -13.29 -47.33 -21.98
CA ALA A 317 -12.93 -47.12 -23.40
C ALA A 317 -11.46 -47.39 -23.74
N SER A 318 -11.25 -48.06 -24.86
CA SER A 318 -9.96 -48.30 -25.53
C SER A 318 -9.26 -47.00 -25.93
N GLU A 319 -7.93 -46.97 -25.81
CA GLU A 319 -7.00 -45.83 -25.97
C GLU A 319 -6.92 -45.16 -27.37
N GLN A 320 -7.97 -45.18 -28.19
CA GLN A 320 -7.97 -44.53 -29.51
C GLN A 320 -8.96 -43.36 -29.58
N SER A 321 -8.39 -42.18 -29.90
CA SER A 321 -8.98 -40.88 -30.26
C SER A 321 -9.81 -40.10 -29.22
N LEU A 322 -9.15 -39.48 -28.26
CA LEU A 322 -9.59 -38.21 -27.67
C LEU A 322 -8.70 -37.07 -28.19
N SER A 323 -8.58 -36.97 -29.51
CA SER A 323 -7.92 -35.85 -30.17
C SER A 323 -8.77 -34.59 -30.01
N SER A 324 -8.09 -33.50 -29.69
CA SER A 324 -8.60 -32.15 -29.46
C SER A 324 -9.78 -31.74 -30.35
N SER A 325 -10.96 -31.52 -29.77
CA SER A 325 -12.02 -30.77 -30.46
C SER A 325 -11.47 -29.40 -30.91
N PRO A 326 -11.75 -28.93 -32.13
CA PRO A 326 -11.34 -27.60 -32.59
C PRO A 326 -11.79 -26.48 -31.62
N THR A 327 -12.89 -26.69 -30.90
CA THR A 327 -13.41 -25.75 -29.89
C THR A 327 -12.49 -25.59 -28.67
N THR A 328 -11.76 -26.64 -28.29
CA THR A 328 -10.90 -26.61 -27.09
C THR A 328 -9.73 -25.66 -27.24
N LEU A 329 -9.18 -25.51 -28.45
CA LEU A 329 -8.14 -24.52 -28.73
C LEU A 329 -8.69 -23.09 -28.61
N SER A 330 -9.90 -22.85 -29.14
CA SER A 330 -10.58 -21.55 -29.00
C SER A 330 -10.90 -21.18 -27.55
N HIS A 331 -11.29 -22.17 -26.72
CA HIS A 331 -11.48 -21.96 -25.28
C HIS A 331 -10.17 -21.61 -24.57
N LEU A 332 -9.05 -22.24 -24.97
CA LEU A 332 -7.74 -21.93 -24.42
C LEU A 332 -7.25 -20.52 -24.83
N HIS A 333 -7.47 -20.13 -26.10
CA HIS A 333 -7.22 -18.75 -26.55
C HIS A 333 -8.02 -17.74 -25.73
N ALA A 334 -9.31 -17.99 -25.50
CA ALA A 334 -10.17 -17.13 -24.69
C ALA A 334 -9.65 -16.98 -23.25
N ALA A 335 -9.29 -18.10 -22.61
CA ALA A 335 -8.77 -18.13 -21.24
C ALA A 335 -7.46 -17.37 -21.11
N TYR A 336 -6.55 -17.52 -22.08
CA TYR A 336 -5.29 -16.81 -22.13
C TYR A 336 -5.49 -15.30 -22.32
N LEU A 337 -6.31 -14.87 -23.28
CA LEU A 337 -6.59 -13.45 -23.52
C LEU A 337 -7.23 -12.78 -22.29
N MET A 338 -8.23 -13.43 -21.69
CA MET A 338 -8.87 -12.90 -20.47
C MET A 338 -7.89 -12.80 -19.30
N LEU A 339 -6.97 -13.75 -19.18
CA LEU A 339 -5.92 -13.71 -18.17
C LEU A 339 -5.01 -12.49 -18.36
N VAL A 340 -4.63 -12.18 -19.60
CA VAL A 340 -3.83 -10.99 -19.91
C VAL A 340 -4.60 -9.71 -19.60
N VAL A 341 -5.87 -9.62 -20.00
CA VAL A 341 -6.73 -8.46 -19.69
C VAL A 341 -6.84 -8.25 -18.17
N GLN A 342 -7.09 -9.31 -17.40
CA GLN A 342 -7.21 -9.21 -15.95
C GLN A 342 -5.91 -8.87 -15.25
N PHE A 343 -4.76 -9.31 -15.81
CA PHE A 343 -3.45 -8.96 -15.27
C PHE A 343 -3.13 -7.46 -15.43
N TRP A 344 -3.55 -6.82 -16.51
CA TRP A 344 -3.22 -5.42 -16.78
C TRP A 344 -4.33 -4.41 -16.43
N ALA A 345 -5.60 -4.77 -16.62
CA ALA A 345 -6.75 -3.88 -16.43
C ALA A 345 -7.63 -4.24 -15.21
N GLY A 346 -7.38 -5.40 -14.58
CA GLY A 346 -8.18 -5.92 -13.47
C GLY A 346 -7.86 -5.28 -12.10
N SER A 347 -8.77 -5.49 -11.15
CA SER A 347 -8.57 -5.10 -9.74
C SER A 347 -7.35 -5.81 -9.12
N MET A 348 -6.84 -5.34 -7.97
CA MET A 348 -5.74 -6.02 -7.27
C MET A 348 -6.08 -7.50 -6.95
N VAL A 349 -7.35 -7.79 -6.64
CA VAL A 349 -7.83 -9.15 -6.38
C VAL A 349 -7.84 -9.98 -7.67
N SER A 350 -8.32 -9.41 -8.78
CA SER A 350 -8.39 -10.07 -10.08
C SER A 350 -6.99 -10.36 -10.65
N ARG A 351 -6.03 -9.42 -10.48
CA ARG A 351 -4.62 -9.59 -10.87
C ARG A 351 -3.96 -10.77 -10.16
N LYS A 352 -4.11 -10.85 -8.82
CA LYS A 352 -3.61 -11.99 -8.05
C LYS A 352 -4.26 -13.31 -8.48
N ARG A 353 -5.58 -13.32 -8.66
CA ARG A 353 -6.31 -14.50 -9.15
C ARG A 353 -5.83 -14.95 -10.54
N ALA A 354 -5.56 -14.00 -11.44
CA ALA A 354 -5.04 -14.28 -12.78
C ALA A 354 -3.69 -15.01 -12.74
N VAL A 355 -2.75 -14.50 -11.92
CA VAL A 355 -1.40 -15.07 -11.79
C VAL A 355 -1.39 -16.36 -10.98
N GLU A 356 -2.01 -16.38 -9.80
CA GLU A 356 -1.92 -17.51 -8.85
C GLU A 356 -2.78 -18.70 -9.24
N THR A 357 -3.97 -18.45 -9.80
CA THR A 357 -4.96 -19.51 -10.06
C THR A 357 -5.17 -19.72 -11.55
N ARG A 358 -5.48 -18.67 -12.32
CA ARG A 358 -5.92 -18.82 -13.71
C ARG A 358 -4.80 -19.28 -14.64
N PHE A 359 -3.57 -18.78 -14.45
CA PHE A 359 -2.44 -19.20 -15.28
C PHE A 359 -2.14 -20.70 -15.15
N ASN A 360 -2.27 -21.25 -13.93
CA ASN A 360 -2.13 -22.68 -13.69
C ASN A 360 -3.16 -23.50 -14.49
N ASN A 361 -4.40 -23.02 -14.59
CA ASN A 361 -5.45 -23.68 -15.38
C ASN A 361 -5.10 -23.69 -16.88
N VAL A 362 -4.63 -22.55 -17.43
CA VAL A 362 -4.22 -22.44 -18.83
C VAL A 362 -3.04 -23.38 -19.13
N VAL A 363 -2.00 -23.41 -18.27
CA VAL A 363 -0.85 -24.31 -18.40
C VAL A 363 -1.26 -25.78 -18.35
N LYS A 364 -2.17 -26.13 -17.44
CA LYS A 364 -2.72 -27.48 -17.28
C LYS A 364 -3.40 -27.97 -18.57
N VAL A 365 -4.24 -27.14 -19.18
CA VAL A 365 -4.90 -27.47 -20.46
C VAL A 365 -3.89 -27.50 -21.62
N ALA A 366 -2.93 -26.59 -21.67
CA ALA A 366 -1.88 -26.59 -22.70
C ALA A 366 -1.03 -27.88 -22.67
N ARG A 367 -0.65 -28.37 -21.48
CA ARG A 367 0.05 -29.66 -21.33
C ARG A 367 -0.81 -30.83 -21.80
N ARG A 368 -2.10 -30.82 -21.47
CA ARG A 368 -3.07 -31.85 -21.89
C ARG A 368 -3.21 -31.92 -23.41
N LEU A 369 -3.23 -30.77 -24.07
CA LEU A 369 -3.28 -30.65 -25.53
C LEU A 369 -1.91 -30.90 -26.21
N GLY A 370 -0.84 -31.13 -25.43
CA GLY A 370 0.50 -31.44 -25.96
C GLY A 370 1.26 -30.23 -26.53
N LEU A 371 0.84 -29.00 -26.21
CA LEU A 371 1.40 -27.78 -26.80
C LEU A 371 2.90 -27.60 -26.54
N THR A 372 3.41 -28.08 -25.40
CA THR A 372 4.83 -27.98 -25.04
C THR A 372 5.76 -28.76 -26.00
N LYS A 373 5.20 -29.66 -26.80
CA LYS A 373 5.91 -30.45 -27.82
C LYS A 373 5.31 -30.25 -29.22
N ALA A 374 4.53 -29.19 -29.43
CA ALA A 374 3.87 -28.93 -30.72
C ALA A 374 4.91 -28.65 -31.81
N ARG A 375 4.89 -29.45 -32.87
CA ARG A 375 5.76 -29.31 -34.04
C ARG A 375 4.93 -29.54 -35.29
N HIS A 376 5.36 -28.92 -36.38
CA HIS A 376 4.78 -29.19 -37.69
C HIS A 376 5.28 -30.56 -38.17
N GLU A 377 4.35 -31.48 -38.41
CA GLU A 377 4.60 -32.83 -38.91
C GLU A 377 4.34 -32.90 -40.43
N LEU A 378 4.84 -33.92 -41.12
CA LEU A 378 4.64 -34.06 -42.57
C LEU A 378 3.14 -34.09 -42.94
N ASP A 379 2.29 -34.61 -42.07
CA ASP A 379 0.84 -34.67 -42.27
C ASP A 379 0.17 -33.29 -42.24
N ASP A 380 0.76 -32.29 -41.55
CA ASP A 380 0.22 -30.92 -41.55
C ASP A 380 0.44 -30.22 -42.91
N SER A 381 1.26 -30.77 -43.82
CA SER A 381 1.47 -30.23 -45.18
C SER A 381 0.35 -30.56 -46.16
N VAL A 382 -0.59 -31.43 -45.75
CA VAL A 382 -1.68 -31.91 -46.59
C VAL A 382 -2.86 -30.94 -46.60
N ASP A 383 -3.09 -30.23 -45.50
CA ASP A 383 -4.23 -29.31 -45.33
C ASP A 383 -3.77 -28.01 -44.67
N GLU A 384 -3.99 -26.90 -45.37
CA GLU A 384 -3.67 -25.55 -44.93
C GLU A 384 -4.36 -25.20 -43.60
N SER A 385 -5.59 -25.69 -43.37
CA SER A 385 -6.32 -25.45 -42.13
C SER A 385 -5.74 -26.20 -40.92
N LEU A 386 -5.17 -27.39 -41.14
CA LEU A 386 -4.45 -28.15 -40.12
C LEU A 386 -3.13 -27.44 -39.78
N TRP A 387 -2.41 -26.94 -40.80
CA TRP A 387 -1.20 -26.15 -40.61
C TRP A 387 -1.47 -24.87 -39.81
N ILE A 388 -2.49 -24.07 -40.19
CA ILE A 388 -2.88 -22.84 -39.48
C ILE A 388 -3.22 -23.15 -38.01
N ARG A 389 -3.94 -24.26 -37.77
CA ARG A 389 -4.28 -24.69 -36.42
C ARG A 389 -3.06 -25.06 -35.60
N LYS A 390 -2.11 -25.81 -36.17
CA LYS A 390 -0.84 -26.17 -35.53
C LYS A 390 0.01 -24.93 -35.24
N GLU A 391 0.08 -24.01 -36.20
CA GLU A 391 0.81 -22.75 -36.05
C GLU A 391 0.19 -21.88 -34.94
N SER A 392 -1.15 -21.82 -34.85
CA SER A 392 -1.84 -21.14 -33.76
C SER A 392 -1.50 -21.76 -32.38
N GLN A 393 -1.36 -23.09 -32.30
CA GLN A 393 -0.92 -23.77 -31.07
C GLN A 393 0.52 -23.41 -30.69
N ILE A 394 1.42 -23.38 -31.67
CA ILE A 394 2.83 -23.00 -31.50
C ILE A 394 2.95 -21.55 -31.02
N ARG A 395 2.19 -20.63 -31.63
CA ARG A 395 2.16 -19.21 -31.24
C ARG A 395 1.59 -19.03 -29.84
N LEU A 396 0.51 -19.72 -29.50
CA LEU A 396 -0.07 -19.67 -28.16
C LEU A 396 0.91 -20.13 -27.07
N ILE A 397 1.58 -21.27 -27.26
CA ILE A 397 2.55 -21.75 -26.26
C ILE A 397 3.80 -20.85 -26.19
N SER A 398 4.17 -20.22 -27.31
CA SER A 398 5.23 -19.20 -27.35
C SER A 398 4.88 -18.00 -26.49
N THR A 399 3.67 -17.44 -26.65
CA THR A 399 3.22 -16.29 -25.86
C THR A 399 2.95 -16.65 -24.40
N MET A 400 2.45 -17.86 -24.12
CA MET A 400 2.32 -18.37 -22.75
C MET A 400 3.67 -18.50 -22.05
N THR A 401 4.69 -18.99 -22.76
CA THR A 401 6.07 -19.08 -22.23
C THR A 401 6.62 -17.70 -21.92
N LEU A 402 6.40 -16.74 -22.83
CA LEU A 402 6.79 -15.35 -22.63
C LEU A 402 6.12 -14.74 -21.39
N LEU A 403 4.80 -14.93 -21.23
CA LEU A 403 4.05 -14.40 -20.10
C LEU A 403 4.45 -15.05 -18.76
N ASP A 404 4.75 -16.35 -18.75
CA ASP A 404 5.25 -17.04 -17.55
C ASP A 404 6.60 -16.47 -17.10
N CYS A 405 7.50 -16.25 -18.06
CA CYS A 405 8.79 -15.59 -17.80
C CYS A 405 8.59 -14.14 -17.34
N ALA A 406 7.62 -13.43 -17.91
CA ALA A 406 7.26 -12.10 -17.48
C ALA A 406 6.72 -12.08 -16.04
N PHE A 407 5.93 -13.07 -15.61
CA PHE A 407 5.52 -13.18 -14.20
C PHE A 407 6.71 -13.39 -13.25
N SER A 408 7.73 -14.14 -13.68
CA SER A 408 8.98 -14.24 -12.94
C SER A 408 9.73 -12.91 -12.87
N PHE A 409 9.63 -12.08 -13.90
CA PHE A 409 10.30 -10.78 -13.96
C PHE A 409 9.56 -9.69 -13.16
N PHE A 410 8.24 -9.56 -13.33
CA PHE A 410 7.45 -8.47 -12.76
C PHE A 410 6.97 -8.75 -11.33
N ALA A 411 6.70 -10.02 -11.00
CA ALA A 411 6.05 -10.38 -9.75
C ALA A 411 6.80 -11.51 -9.00
N ASN A 412 8.02 -11.84 -9.41
CA ASN A 412 8.85 -12.90 -8.85
C ASN A 412 8.10 -14.25 -8.68
N PHE A 413 7.18 -14.54 -9.61
CA PHE A 413 6.46 -15.82 -9.64
C PHE A 413 7.30 -16.88 -10.37
N PRO A 414 7.59 -18.05 -9.76
CA PRO A 414 8.33 -19.10 -10.43
C PRO A 414 7.62 -19.53 -11.70
N CYS A 415 8.38 -19.70 -12.80
CA CYS A 415 7.83 -20.21 -14.04
C CYS A 415 7.22 -21.60 -13.83
N ARG A 416 6.00 -21.79 -14.32
CA ARG A 416 5.30 -23.07 -14.33
C ARG A 416 5.79 -23.96 -15.46
N LEU A 417 6.28 -23.36 -16.54
CA LEU A 417 6.86 -24.00 -17.70
C LEU A 417 8.39 -24.05 -17.58
N THR A 418 8.95 -25.25 -17.57
CA THR A 418 10.38 -25.54 -17.46
C THR A 418 11.04 -25.58 -18.84
N ILE A 419 12.25 -25.05 -18.98
CA ILE A 419 12.97 -25.01 -20.27
C ILE A 419 13.10 -26.39 -20.91
N SER A 420 13.27 -27.45 -20.10
CA SER A 420 13.34 -28.84 -20.56
C SER A 420 12.07 -29.37 -21.22
N GLU A 421 10.90 -28.81 -20.89
CA GLU A 421 9.62 -29.21 -21.46
C GLU A 421 9.29 -28.48 -22.76
N LEU A 422 9.92 -27.34 -23.05
CA LEU A 422 9.62 -26.44 -24.18
C LEU A 422 10.20 -26.92 -25.52
N ARG A 423 9.77 -28.09 -26.00
CA ARG A 423 10.25 -28.73 -27.25
C ARG A 423 9.35 -28.45 -28.47
N PHE A 424 8.66 -27.31 -28.49
CA PHE A 424 7.83 -26.90 -29.60
C PHE A 424 8.65 -26.08 -30.62
N ASP A 425 8.21 -26.05 -31.89
CA ASP A 425 8.87 -25.32 -32.99
C ASP A 425 8.80 -23.80 -32.79
N LEU A 426 9.80 -23.02 -33.23
CA LEU A 426 9.67 -21.55 -33.25
C LEU A 426 8.54 -21.11 -34.21
N PRO A 427 7.80 -20.03 -33.89
CA PRO A 427 6.76 -19.49 -34.78
C PRO A 427 7.27 -19.19 -36.18
N CYS A 428 6.41 -19.37 -37.19
CA CYS A 428 6.68 -18.98 -38.56
C CYS A 428 6.73 -17.44 -38.71
N GLU A 429 7.25 -16.95 -39.83
CA GLU A 429 7.23 -15.51 -40.13
C GLU A 429 5.79 -14.97 -40.22
N GLU A 430 5.58 -13.75 -39.73
CA GLU A 430 4.23 -13.16 -39.60
C GLU A 430 3.50 -13.06 -40.94
N ILE A 431 4.24 -12.88 -42.04
CA ILE A 431 3.67 -12.78 -43.39
C ILE A 431 2.87 -14.04 -43.76
N TYR A 432 3.29 -15.22 -43.28
CA TYR A 432 2.62 -16.48 -43.59
C TYR A 432 1.38 -16.66 -42.72
N PHE A 433 1.44 -16.32 -41.44
CA PHE A 433 0.30 -16.45 -40.52
C PHE A 433 -0.76 -15.35 -40.71
N SER A 434 -0.39 -14.22 -41.31
CA SER A 434 -1.37 -13.18 -41.69
C SER A 434 -1.98 -13.42 -43.08
N SER A 435 -1.42 -14.35 -43.88
CA SER A 435 -1.91 -14.64 -45.23
C SER A 435 -3.20 -15.47 -45.20
N PRO A 436 -4.23 -15.14 -46.00
CA PRO A 436 -5.39 -16.01 -46.17
C PRO A 436 -5.06 -17.39 -46.73
N HIS A 437 -3.96 -17.48 -47.52
CA HIS A 437 -3.49 -18.70 -48.16
C HIS A 437 -1.98 -18.88 -48.00
N PRO A 438 -1.49 -19.30 -46.81
CA PRO A 438 -0.07 -19.40 -46.51
C PRO A 438 0.73 -20.23 -47.52
N PHE A 439 0.15 -21.30 -48.06
CA PHE A 439 0.81 -22.20 -49.02
C PHE A 439 1.02 -21.56 -50.40
N SER A 440 0.36 -20.44 -50.69
CA SER A 440 0.47 -19.71 -51.97
C SER A 440 1.58 -18.65 -51.97
N GLU A 441 2.23 -18.38 -50.83
CA GLU A 441 3.29 -17.38 -50.71
C GLU A 441 4.61 -17.86 -51.37
N GLN A 442 5.24 -17.02 -52.20
CA GLN A 442 6.40 -17.41 -53.04
C GLN A 442 7.62 -17.94 -52.27
N SER A 443 7.76 -17.57 -50.99
CA SER A 443 8.87 -18.00 -50.12
C SER A 443 8.40 -18.85 -48.94
N PHE A 444 7.18 -19.42 -48.98
CA PHE A 444 6.64 -20.19 -47.87
C PHE A 444 7.57 -21.34 -47.46
N THR A 445 7.88 -21.39 -46.17
CA THR A 445 8.59 -22.51 -45.56
C THR A 445 7.68 -23.21 -44.58
N PHE A 446 7.48 -24.52 -44.80
CA PHE A 446 6.56 -25.34 -44.01
C PHE A 446 6.83 -25.36 -42.50
N SER A 447 8.10 -25.42 -42.12
CA SER A 447 8.56 -25.32 -40.73
C SER A 447 9.98 -24.78 -40.72
N ARG A 448 10.31 -24.02 -39.67
CA ARG A 448 11.67 -23.55 -39.39
C ARG A 448 12.58 -24.68 -38.88
N ARG A 449 12.00 -25.84 -38.51
CA ARG A 449 12.68 -27.07 -38.04
C ARG A 449 13.66 -26.85 -36.88
N ILE A 450 13.42 -25.81 -36.11
CA ILE A 450 14.16 -25.47 -34.90
C ILE A 450 13.16 -25.31 -33.78
N THR A 451 13.38 -26.03 -32.69
CA THR A 451 12.58 -25.87 -31.48
C THR A 451 13.07 -24.70 -30.65
N LEU A 452 12.20 -24.14 -29.81
CA LEU A 452 12.59 -23.10 -28.86
C LEU A 452 13.72 -23.57 -27.93
N ASN A 453 13.68 -24.83 -27.50
CA ASN A 453 14.74 -25.45 -26.69
C ASN A 453 16.09 -25.51 -27.42
N GLU A 454 16.11 -25.93 -28.70
CA GLU A 454 17.33 -25.95 -29.52
C GLU A 454 17.87 -24.54 -29.77
N ALA A 455 16.98 -23.57 -30.05
CA ALA A 455 17.35 -22.17 -30.22
C ALA A 455 17.97 -21.60 -28.93
N PHE A 456 17.41 -21.92 -27.76
CA PHE A 456 17.96 -21.51 -26.47
C PHE A 456 19.35 -22.12 -26.21
N TYR A 457 19.49 -23.44 -26.36
CA TYR A 457 20.79 -24.10 -26.14
C TYR A 457 21.85 -23.68 -27.16
N SER A 458 21.45 -23.22 -28.35
CA SER A 458 22.37 -22.68 -29.34
C SER A 458 23.11 -21.42 -28.85
N LEU A 459 22.61 -20.72 -27.83
CA LEU A 459 23.29 -19.56 -27.24
C LEU A 459 24.55 -19.96 -26.48
N PHE A 460 24.65 -21.21 -26.00
CA PHE A 460 25.77 -21.69 -25.20
C PHE A 460 26.88 -22.32 -26.07
N PRO A 461 28.16 -22.28 -25.64
CA PRO A 461 29.25 -22.91 -26.36
C PRO A 461 29.20 -24.46 -26.26
N ALA A 462 29.38 -25.14 -27.39
CA ALA A 462 29.35 -26.61 -27.45
C ALA A 462 30.64 -27.24 -26.86
N LYS A 463 30.50 -28.27 -26.01
CA LYS A 463 31.64 -29.12 -25.61
C LYS A 463 31.94 -30.11 -26.73
N SER A 464 33.01 -29.83 -27.47
CA SER A 464 33.64 -30.68 -28.50
C SER A 464 32.72 -31.25 -29.60
N ALA A 465 32.73 -30.64 -30.78
CA ALA A 465 32.47 -31.35 -32.03
C ALA A 465 33.50 -30.95 -33.08
N SER A 466 33.92 -31.98 -33.82
CA SER A 466 35.05 -32.10 -34.72
C SER A 466 35.15 -31.06 -35.85
N ARG A 467 36.41 -30.79 -36.23
CA ARG A 467 36.81 -30.15 -37.49
C ARG A 467 36.03 -30.72 -38.68
N SER A 468 35.20 -29.90 -39.32
CA SER A 468 34.94 -30.02 -40.75
C SER A 468 34.54 -28.67 -41.37
N SER A 469 35.36 -28.26 -42.34
CA SER A 469 35.10 -27.40 -43.51
C SER A 469 34.33 -26.08 -43.35
N ASN A 470 35.07 -24.98 -43.57
CA ASN A 470 34.68 -23.63 -43.99
C ASN A 470 33.17 -23.28 -44.00
N PRO A 471 32.73 -22.32 -43.16
CA PRO A 471 31.54 -21.55 -43.44
C PRO A 471 31.89 -20.07 -43.64
N VAL A 472 31.42 -19.53 -44.76
CA VAL A 472 31.16 -18.10 -44.92
C VAL A 472 30.40 -17.61 -43.68
N LYS A 473 30.92 -16.60 -42.97
CA LYS A 473 30.29 -16.01 -41.78
C LYS A 473 28.92 -15.43 -42.15
N LYS A 474 27.84 -16.21 -42.05
CA LYS A 474 26.47 -15.68 -41.96
C LYS A 474 26.26 -15.17 -40.54
N SER A 475 25.91 -13.90 -40.39
CA SER A 475 25.73 -13.23 -39.08
C SER A 475 24.53 -13.77 -38.28
N ASN A 476 23.56 -14.41 -38.92
CA ASN A 476 22.40 -15.08 -38.30
C ASN A 476 22.20 -16.48 -38.90
N PRO A 477 22.90 -17.52 -38.41
CA PRO A 477 22.89 -18.86 -39.02
C PRO A 477 21.59 -19.64 -38.79
N LEU A 478 20.77 -19.24 -37.81
CA LEU A 478 19.51 -19.92 -37.44
C LEU A 478 18.26 -19.19 -37.95
N GLY A 479 18.42 -18.03 -38.61
CA GLY A 479 17.30 -17.24 -39.14
C GLY A 479 16.35 -16.75 -38.03
N LEU A 480 16.89 -16.33 -36.88
CA LEU A 480 16.10 -15.78 -35.76
C LEU A 480 15.59 -14.38 -36.08
N ASN A 481 14.35 -14.07 -35.69
CA ASN A 481 13.72 -12.76 -35.82
C ASN A 481 13.59 -12.06 -34.44
N PRO A 482 13.14 -10.79 -34.37
CA PRO A 482 13.05 -10.07 -33.09
C PRO A 482 12.13 -10.74 -32.06
N MET A 483 11.03 -11.38 -32.49
CA MET A 483 10.12 -12.10 -31.59
C MET A 483 10.82 -13.31 -30.94
N ASP A 484 11.57 -14.09 -31.72
CA ASP A 484 12.36 -15.22 -31.19
C ASP A 484 13.38 -14.72 -30.17
N MET A 485 14.12 -13.66 -30.52
CA MET A 485 15.13 -13.09 -29.63
C MET A 485 14.50 -12.55 -28.34
N PHE A 486 13.31 -11.97 -28.42
CA PHE A 486 12.55 -11.50 -27.27
C PHE A 486 12.16 -12.67 -26.34
N ILE A 487 11.66 -13.78 -26.87
CA ILE A 487 11.36 -14.98 -26.08
C ILE A 487 12.65 -15.55 -25.47
N LEU A 488 13.72 -15.64 -26.25
CA LEU A 488 15.00 -16.18 -25.80
C LEU A 488 15.63 -15.37 -24.67
N ILE A 489 15.52 -14.04 -24.67
CA ILE A 489 16.08 -13.22 -23.58
C ILE A 489 15.28 -13.35 -22.29
N HIS A 490 13.96 -13.54 -22.38
CA HIS A 490 13.11 -13.81 -21.22
C HIS A 490 13.45 -15.17 -20.60
N ILE A 491 13.67 -16.19 -21.44
CA ILE A 491 14.10 -17.51 -20.96
C ILE A 491 15.51 -17.43 -20.37
N LEU A 492 16.42 -16.68 -21.00
CA LEU A 492 17.78 -16.50 -20.50
C LEU A 492 17.80 -15.73 -19.17
N TYR A 493 16.91 -14.76 -18.97
CA TYR A 493 16.68 -14.10 -17.68
C TYR A 493 16.28 -15.11 -16.61
N VAL A 494 15.20 -15.89 -16.85
CA VAL A 494 14.70 -16.89 -15.89
C VAL A 494 15.76 -17.97 -15.62
N TYR A 495 16.48 -18.41 -16.64
CA TYR A 495 17.58 -19.36 -16.51
C TYR A 495 18.68 -18.79 -15.62
N THR A 496 19.11 -17.54 -15.89
CA THR A 496 20.12 -16.84 -15.09
C THR A 496 19.67 -16.71 -13.63
N LEU A 497 18.43 -16.27 -13.40
CA LEU A 497 17.83 -16.15 -12.08
C LEU A 497 17.76 -17.50 -11.34
N THR A 498 17.35 -18.56 -12.02
CA THR A 498 17.28 -19.93 -11.45
C THR A 498 18.66 -20.44 -11.06
N HIS A 499 19.69 -20.18 -11.88
CA HIS A 499 21.06 -20.61 -11.62
C HIS A 499 21.76 -19.80 -10.52
N ILE A 500 21.39 -18.53 -10.38
CA ILE A 500 21.84 -17.68 -9.28
C ILE A 500 21.19 -18.12 -7.95
N THR A 501 19.91 -18.46 -7.98
CA THR A 501 19.12 -18.75 -6.76
C THR A 501 19.30 -20.18 -6.22
N LEU A 502 19.53 -21.17 -7.09
CA LEU A 502 19.72 -22.58 -6.73
C LEU A 502 21.19 -22.98 -6.87
N PHE A 503 22.05 -22.61 -5.90
CA PHE A 503 23.42 -23.12 -5.86
C PHE A 503 23.41 -24.66 -5.72
N SER A 504 23.69 -25.34 -6.85
CA SER A 504 23.88 -26.79 -7.09
C SER A 504 22.73 -27.51 -7.81
N CYS A 505 22.76 -27.51 -9.15
CA CYS A 505 22.12 -28.56 -9.96
C CYS A 505 22.97 -28.89 -11.20
N SER A 506 23.33 -30.17 -11.34
CA SER A 506 24.04 -30.73 -12.48
C SER A 506 23.18 -30.73 -13.75
N PHE A 507 23.83 -30.51 -14.90
CA PHE A 507 23.21 -30.52 -16.24
C PHE A 507 22.46 -31.82 -16.57
N PRO A 508 21.28 -31.77 -17.20
CA PRO A 508 20.77 -32.87 -18.01
C PRO A 508 21.59 -32.98 -19.31
N GLN A 509 22.26 -34.12 -19.48
CA GLN A 509 22.93 -34.48 -20.72
C GLN A 509 21.91 -34.69 -21.84
N SER A 510 22.21 -34.15 -23.03
CA SER A 510 21.58 -34.59 -24.28
C SER A 510 22.04 -36.02 -24.57
N THR A 511 21.20 -37.02 -24.31
CA THR A 511 21.41 -38.38 -24.79
C THR A 511 20.92 -38.47 -26.23
N ALA A 512 21.86 -38.47 -27.18
CA ALA A 512 21.62 -39.01 -28.51
C ALA A 512 21.54 -40.56 -28.43
N PRO A 513 20.71 -41.23 -29.27
CA PRO A 513 20.58 -42.68 -29.24
C PRO A 513 21.83 -43.33 -29.86
N SER A 514 22.47 -44.25 -29.13
CA SER A 514 23.46 -45.16 -29.72
C SER A 514 23.26 -46.58 -29.20
N THR A 515 23.37 -47.50 -30.15
CA THR A 515 23.13 -48.94 -30.12
C THR A 515 24.12 -49.73 -29.25
N PRO A 516 23.81 -50.98 -28.88
CA PRO A 516 24.51 -51.72 -27.82
C PRO A 516 25.74 -52.46 -28.37
N ASP A 517 26.85 -52.48 -27.62
CA ASP A 517 27.65 -53.71 -27.49
C ASP A 517 28.67 -53.71 -26.33
N GLN A 518 28.46 -54.71 -25.47
CA GLN A 518 29.37 -55.68 -24.85
C GLN A 518 30.79 -55.35 -24.33
N SER A 519 30.95 -55.74 -23.06
CA SER A 519 32.08 -56.50 -22.45
C SER A 519 33.14 -55.73 -21.64
N GLY A 520 33.45 -56.26 -20.45
CA GLY A 520 34.79 -56.14 -19.83
C GLY A 520 34.88 -55.54 -18.42
N THR A 521 34.69 -56.40 -17.43
CA THR A 521 35.10 -56.34 -16.00
C THR A 521 36.28 -55.42 -15.58
N SER A 522 36.09 -54.62 -14.52
CA SER A 522 36.99 -54.54 -13.33
C SER A 522 36.42 -53.65 -12.20
N THR A 523 36.69 -54.06 -10.96
CA THR A 523 36.17 -53.57 -9.66
C THR A 523 36.92 -52.32 -9.11
N PRO A 524 36.41 -51.65 -8.05
CA PRO A 524 36.53 -50.20 -7.85
C PRO A 524 37.74 -49.75 -7.02
N GLY A 525 38.31 -48.60 -7.40
CA GLY A 525 39.14 -47.77 -6.55
C GLY A 525 38.45 -46.43 -6.27
N ALA A 526 38.37 -46.05 -5.00
CA ALA A 526 38.04 -44.69 -4.56
C ALA A 526 39.30 -44.05 -3.95
N PRO A 527 39.40 -42.72 -3.73
CA PRO A 527 38.70 -41.61 -4.37
C PRO A 527 39.67 -40.51 -4.86
N SER A 528 39.23 -39.63 -5.77
CA SER A 528 39.75 -38.25 -5.84
C SER A 528 38.58 -37.29 -6.04
N THR A 529 38.20 -36.63 -4.95
CA THR A 529 37.25 -35.51 -4.93
C THR A 529 37.87 -34.32 -5.67
N SER A 530 37.56 -34.18 -6.97
CA SER A 530 37.73 -32.90 -7.67
C SER A 530 36.46 -32.07 -7.46
N SER A 531 36.57 -31.06 -6.60
CA SER A 531 35.59 -29.99 -6.46
C SER A 531 35.38 -29.29 -7.81
N PHE A 532 34.25 -29.55 -8.47
CA PHE A 532 33.79 -28.72 -9.60
C PHE A 532 33.37 -27.35 -9.04
N SER A 533 34.06 -26.28 -9.44
CA SER A 533 33.82 -24.93 -8.96
C SER A 533 32.61 -24.27 -9.65
N SER A 534 31.88 -23.46 -8.88
CA SER A 534 30.77 -22.59 -9.29
C SER A 534 31.09 -21.64 -10.45
N ASP A 535 32.38 -21.41 -10.74
CA ASP A 535 32.84 -20.44 -11.74
C ASP A 535 32.50 -20.84 -13.18
N THR A 536 32.38 -22.15 -13.47
CA THR A 536 32.12 -22.63 -14.84
C THR A 536 30.72 -22.30 -15.38
N ASN A 537 29.69 -22.26 -14.54
CA ASN A 537 28.31 -21.95 -14.97
C ASN A 537 28.11 -20.45 -15.25
N HIS A 538 28.74 -19.60 -14.45
CA HIS A 538 28.71 -18.15 -14.61
C HIS A 538 29.33 -17.74 -15.97
N THR A 539 30.48 -18.33 -16.33
CA THR A 539 31.12 -18.10 -17.63
C THR A 539 30.24 -18.53 -18.81
N LEU A 540 29.51 -19.65 -18.69
CA LEU A 540 28.61 -20.13 -19.74
C LEU A 540 27.43 -19.19 -19.99
N ILE A 541 26.84 -18.62 -18.93
CA ILE A 541 25.73 -17.65 -19.06
C ILE A 541 26.22 -16.33 -19.66
N LYS A 542 27.40 -15.84 -19.26
CA LYS A 542 28.03 -14.66 -19.87
C LYS A 542 28.28 -14.85 -21.37
N ALA A 543 28.78 -16.02 -21.77
CA ALA A 543 28.95 -16.36 -23.18
C ALA A 543 27.61 -16.39 -23.95
N ALA A 544 26.55 -16.92 -23.33
CA ALA A 544 25.21 -16.93 -23.93
C ALA A 544 24.63 -15.51 -24.10
N LEU A 545 24.78 -14.62 -23.11
CA LEU A 545 24.36 -13.23 -23.20
C LEU A 545 25.12 -12.45 -24.28
N SER A 546 26.43 -12.69 -24.42
CA SER A 546 27.26 -12.09 -25.48
C SER A 546 26.82 -12.56 -26.87
N ARG A 547 26.53 -13.86 -27.02
CA ARG A 547 26.04 -14.43 -28.29
C ARG A 547 24.65 -13.91 -28.66
N TRP A 548 23.75 -13.78 -27.68
CA TRP A 548 22.44 -13.15 -27.87
C TRP A 548 22.59 -11.70 -28.35
N ARG A 549 23.47 -10.91 -27.71
CA ARG A 549 23.75 -9.51 -28.09
C ARG A 549 24.24 -9.39 -29.53
N SER A 550 25.19 -10.24 -29.92
CA SER A 550 25.74 -10.27 -31.27
C SER A 550 24.67 -10.56 -32.33
N LEU A 551 23.79 -11.54 -32.06
CA LEU A 551 22.66 -11.87 -32.94
C LEU A 551 21.63 -10.74 -33.01
N TRP A 552 21.31 -10.11 -31.88
CA TRP A 552 20.37 -8.98 -31.81
C TRP A 552 20.87 -7.78 -32.61
N THR A 553 22.15 -7.41 -32.46
CA THR A 553 22.76 -6.31 -33.22
C THR A 553 22.78 -6.61 -34.71
N ALA A 554 23.08 -7.85 -35.12
CA ALA A 554 23.05 -8.27 -36.53
C ALA A 554 21.63 -8.24 -37.13
N ILE A 555 20.60 -8.61 -36.36
CA ILE A 555 19.20 -8.52 -36.80
C ILE A 555 18.79 -7.05 -36.94
N ARG A 556 19.11 -6.21 -35.95
CA ARG A 556 18.82 -4.77 -35.98
C ARG A 556 19.46 -4.06 -37.16
N SER A 557 20.74 -4.36 -37.45
CA SER A 557 21.49 -3.72 -38.54
C SER A 557 20.95 -4.07 -39.93
N ASN A 558 20.27 -5.21 -40.05
CA ASN A 558 19.70 -5.69 -41.32
C ASN A 558 18.24 -5.23 -41.52
N MET A 559 17.65 -4.48 -40.57
CA MET A 559 16.23 -4.10 -40.60
C MET A 559 16.05 -2.58 -40.84
N PRO A 560 15.15 -2.17 -41.76
CA PRO A 560 14.79 -0.76 -41.96
C PRO A 560 14.19 -0.12 -40.71
N ASN A 561 14.41 1.18 -40.50
CA ASN A 561 13.91 1.89 -39.30
C ASN A 561 12.39 1.87 -39.15
N HIS A 562 11.62 1.96 -40.25
CA HIS A 562 10.15 1.87 -40.18
C HIS A 562 9.69 0.48 -39.73
N ALA A 563 10.31 -0.59 -40.23
CA ALA A 563 10.02 -1.96 -39.83
C ALA A 563 10.38 -2.21 -38.37
N TRP A 564 11.48 -1.58 -37.91
CA TRP A 564 11.88 -1.62 -36.51
C TRP A 564 10.89 -0.89 -35.58
N ALA A 565 10.38 0.28 -35.98
CA ALA A 565 9.39 1.05 -35.21
C ALA A 565 8.08 0.25 -35.02
N ASN A 566 7.68 -0.51 -36.05
CA ASN A 566 6.47 -1.33 -36.05
C ASN A 566 6.58 -2.62 -35.20
N LEU A 567 7.73 -2.94 -34.61
CA LEU A 567 7.90 -4.11 -33.74
C LEU A 567 7.20 -4.00 -32.38
N GLY A 568 6.67 -2.82 -32.03
CA GLY A 568 5.99 -2.58 -30.75
C GLY A 568 6.83 -2.99 -29.55
N PHE A 569 6.29 -3.81 -28.64
CA PHE A 569 7.02 -4.20 -27.42
C PHE A 569 8.23 -5.10 -27.66
N PHE A 570 8.35 -5.79 -28.80
CA PHE A 570 9.48 -6.69 -29.06
C PHE A 570 10.83 -5.95 -29.09
N ARG A 571 10.83 -4.65 -29.42
CA ARG A 571 12.02 -3.79 -29.38
C ARG A 571 12.67 -3.71 -27.99
N ASN A 572 11.90 -3.99 -26.94
CA ASN A 572 12.34 -3.92 -25.56
C ASN A 572 13.18 -5.13 -25.13
N GLY A 573 13.45 -6.09 -26.02
CA GLY A 573 14.32 -7.24 -25.73
C GLY A 573 15.71 -6.82 -25.24
N TYR A 574 16.21 -5.68 -25.70
CA TYR A 574 17.48 -5.14 -25.22
C TYR A 574 17.45 -4.77 -23.73
N ASN A 575 16.34 -4.26 -23.24
CA ASN A 575 16.18 -3.87 -21.83
C ASN A 575 16.24 -5.10 -20.91
N TYR A 576 15.63 -6.21 -21.34
CA TYR A 576 15.74 -7.50 -20.64
C TYR A 576 17.17 -8.03 -20.63
N TRP A 577 17.92 -7.85 -21.72
CA TRP A 577 19.34 -8.21 -21.77
C TRP A 577 20.17 -7.39 -20.78
N LEU A 578 19.90 -6.08 -20.71
CA LEU A 578 20.56 -5.16 -19.79
C LEU A 578 20.35 -5.60 -18.33
N VAL A 579 19.10 -5.86 -17.94
CA VAL A 579 18.78 -6.34 -16.58
C VAL A 579 19.40 -7.71 -16.30
N THR A 580 19.41 -8.62 -17.28
CA THR A 580 20.03 -9.96 -17.10
C THR A 580 21.55 -9.86 -16.93
N GLN A 581 22.20 -8.95 -17.67
CA GLN A 581 23.63 -8.65 -17.49
C GLN A 581 23.94 -8.09 -16.10
N LEU A 582 23.05 -7.26 -15.57
CA LEU A 582 23.20 -6.68 -14.23
C LEU A 582 23.05 -7.73 -13.13
N LEU A 583 22.11 -8.67 -13.29
CA LEU A 583 21.92 -9.78 -12.35
C LEU A 583 23.17 -10.68 -12.26
N ILE A 584 23.84 -10.93 -13.39
CA ILE A 584 25.02 -11.81 -13.39
C ILE A 584 26.30 -11.11 -12.95
N ASN A 585 26.45 -9.81 -13.23
CA ASN A 585 27.66 -9.06 -12.90
C ASN A 585 27.65 -8.45 -11.49
N ASN A 586 26.48 -8.23 -10.90
CA ASN A 586 26.35 -7.65 -9.57
C ASN A 586 25.85 -8.69 -8.55
N LYS A 587 26.74 -9.10 -7.63
CA LYS A 587 26.40 -10.05 -6.54
C LYS A 587 25.25 -9.54 -5.65
N GLY A 588 25.13 -8.23 -5.44
CA GLY A 588 24.03 -7.64 -4.67
C GLY A 588 22.67 -7.82 -5.34
N SER A 589 22.62 -7.81 -6.67
CA SER A 589 21.39 -8.04 -7.44
C SER A 589 20.92 -9.50 -7.38
N ALA A 590 21.87 -10.43 -7.33
CA ALA A 590 21.61 -11.86 -7.14
C ALA A 590 21.02 -12.17 -5.76
N ASP A 591 21.61 -11.63 -4.68
CA ASP A 591 21.16 -11.83 -3.31
C ASP A 591 19.80 -11.20 -3.02
N LEU A 592 19.53 -10.04 -3.62
CA LEU A 592 18.21 -9.40 -3.57
C LEU A 592 17.13 -10.33 -4.14
N MET A 593 17.32 -10.87 -5.36
CA MET A 593 16.34 -11.74 -6.01
C MET A 593 16.07 -13.06 -5.23
N ILE A 594 17.07 -13.59 -4.51
CA ILE A 594 16.92 -14.78 -3.64
C ILE A 594 16.04 -14.48 -2.42
N GLY A 595 16.08 -13.25 -1.91
CA GLY A 595 15.33 -12.80 -0.72
C GLY A 595 13.88 -12.38 -1.00
N MET A 596 13.47 -12.27 -2.26
CA MET A 596 12.16 -11.74 -2.64
C MET A 596 11.04 -12.77 -2.49
N GLU A 597 9.92 -12.36 -1.89
CA GLU A 597 8.70 -13.15 -1.82
C GLU A 597 8.01 -13.29 -3.18
N VAL A 598 7.34 -14.43 -3.39
CA VAL A 598 6.50 -14.66 -4.58
C VAL A 598 5.32 -13.69 -4.56
N GLY A 599 5.12 -12.92 -5.63
CA GLY A 599 4.11 -11.87 -5.73
C GLY A 599 4.57 -10.48 -5.29
N CYS A 600 5.88 -10.22 -5.22
CA CYS A 600 6.44 -8.89 -4.97
C CYS A 600 6.30 -8.01 -6.23
N GLU A 601 5.40 -7.03 -6.20
CA GLU A 601 5.16 -6.09 -7.32
C GLU A 601 6.30 -5.05 -7.48
N ASP A 602 7.27 -4.97 -6.56
CA ASP A 602 8.36 -3.98 -6.56
C ASP A 602 9.72 -4.52 -7.05
N THR A 603 9.75 -5.70 -7.69
CA THR A 603 10.98 -6.33 -8.25
C THR A 603 11.84 -5.35 -9.05
N LEU A 604 11.21 -4.56 -9.92
CA LEU A 604 11.87 -3.56 -10.76
C LEU A 604 12.32 -2.31 -10.00
N LYS A 605 11.57 -1.88 -8.96
CA LYS A 605 12.00 -0.74 -8.12
C LYS A 605 13.19 -1.11 -7.24
N GLN A 606 13.24 -2.35 -6.75
CA GLN A 606 14.35 -2.85 -5.94
C GLN A 606 15.60 -3.08 -6.79
N LEU A 607 15.45 -3.62 -8.02
CA LEU A 607 16.52 -3.65 -9.01
C LEU A 607 17.01 -2.23 -9.37
N LYS A 608 16.12 -1.25 -9.56
CA LYS A 608 16.47 0.16 -9.83
C LYS A 608 17.36 0.79 -8.75
N GLY A 609 17.14 0.46 -7.47
CA GLY A 609 17.98 0.93 -6.37
C GLY A 609 19.43 0.46 -6.49
N LEU A 610 19.63 -0.81 -6.86
CA LEU A 610 20.97 -1.40 -7.05
C LEU A 610 21.64 -0.95 -8.35
N LEU A 611 20.87 -0.66 -9.40
CA LEU A 611 21.39 -0.12 -10.65
C LEU A 611 21.94 1.29 -10.49
N ARG A 612 21.31 2.14 -9.66
CA ARG A 612 21.83 3.47 -9.29
C ARG A 612 23.09 3.42 -8.42
N GLU A 613 23.36 2.30 -7.75
CA GLU A 613 24.58 2.11 -6.94
C GLU A 613 25.75 1.51 -7.76
N GLY A 614 25.46 0.65 -8.76
CA GLY A 614 26.47 0.09 -9.67
C GLY A 614 26.90 1.03 -10.81
N LEU A 615 26.07 2.03 -11.06
CA LEU A 615 26.36 3.21 -11.85
C LEU A 615 27.26 4.15 -11.09
N GLY A 616 28.48 4.36 -11.57
CA GLY A 616 29.35 5.43 -11.09
C GLY A 616 28.83 6.85 -11.38
N GLU A 617 27.52 7.10 -11.33
CA GLU A 617 26.91 8.43 -11.35
C GLU A 617 27.00 9.08 -9.96
N THR A 618 28.23 9.11 -9.46
CA THR A 618 28.69 10.28 -8.73
C THR A 618 28.93 11.41 -9.73
N GLY A 619 27.88 12.19 -9.98
CA GLY A 619 28.00 13.58 -10.41
C GLY A 619 27.77 13.86 -11.89
N GLN A 620 26.61 14.45 -12.20
CA GLN A 620 26.52 15.72 -12.94
C GLN A 620 25.07 16.24 -12.95
N HIS A 621 24.55 16.60 -11.78
CA HIS A 621 23.61 17.72 -11.67
C HIS A 621 24.14 18.69 -10.61
N GLU A 622 24.78 19.72 -11.16
CA GLU A 622 25.02 21.07 -10.64
C GLU A 622 25.80 21.27 -9.34
N LYS A 623 27.13 21.42 -9.53
CA LYS A 623 27.91 22.60 -9.12
C LYS A 623 27.54 23.22 -7.76
N LEU A 624 27.78 22.48 -6.66
CA LEU A 624 28.02 23.13 -5.36
C LEU A 624 28.95 22.35 -4.42
N THR A 625 29.78 21.45 -4.93
CA THR A 625 30.61 20.56 -4.09
C THR A 625 32.12 20.67 -4.30
N ASP A 626 32.61 21.61 -5.12
CA ASP A 626 34.05 21.83 -5.26
C ASP A 626 34.54 23.02 -4.43
N CYS A 627 34.39 22.91 -3.10
CA CYS A 627 35.13 23.68 -2.09
C CYS A 627 35.36 22.71 -0.91
N GLY A 628 36.60 22.23 -0.76
CA GLY A 628 36.94 21.05 0.03
C GLY A 628 36.64 21.14 1.54
N PRO A 629 36.08 20.10 2.18
CA PRO A 629 35.93 20.02 3.62
C PRO A 629 37.14 19.29 4.23
N GLY A 630 38.27 19.99 4.37
CA GLY A 630 39.46 19.48 5.06
C GLY A 630 39.53 19.83 6.56
N SER A 631 38.56 20.59 7.08
CA SER A 631 38.72 21.37 8.32
C SER A 631 37.55 21.28 9.30
N ALA A 632 36.31 21.08 8.84
CA ALA A 632 35.13 20.99 9.69
C ALA A 632 34.95 19.56 10.25
N ARG A 633 35.50 19.28 11.43
CA ARG A 633 35.30 18.00 12.14
C ARG A 633 33.91 18.05 12.79
N GLY A 634 32.90 17.31 12.34
CA GLY A 634 31.61 17.17 13.04
C GLY A 634 30.35 17.60 12.26
N ILE A 635 29.17 17.12 12.68
CA ILE A 635 27.88 17.36 12.03
C ILE A 635 27.47 18.85 12.14
N GLY A 636 27.69 19.49 13.28
CA GLY A 636 27.35 20.90 13.48
C GLY A 636 28.12 21.80 12.53
N ALA A 637 29.45 21.69 12.50
CA ALA A 637 30.32 22.42 11.59
C ALA A 637 29.97 22.20 10.10
N ALA A 638 29.67 20.96 9.68
CA ALA A 638 29.21 20.67 8.32
C ALA A 638 27.87 21.37 8.00
N THR A 639 26.96 21.44 8.97
CA THR A 639 25.68 22.14 8.82
C THR A 639 25.87 23.65 8.68
N VAL A 640 26.73 24.25 9.50
CA VAL A 640 27.09 25.68 9.40
C VAL A 640 27.69 25.99 8.03
N TYR A 641 28.58 25.13 7.54
CA TYR A 641 29.22 25.28 6.23
C TYR A 641 28.19 25.27 5.09
N LEU A 642 27.29 24.28 5.05
CA LEU A 642 26.25 24.20 4.01
C LEU A 642 25.32 25.41 4.04
N LEU A 643 24.89 25.84 5.22
CA LEU A 643 24.03 27.02 5.35
C LEU A 643 24.71 28.31 4.93
N HIS A 644 25.98 28.47 5.30
CA HIS A 644 26.79 29.58 4.84
C HIS A 644 26.94 29.53 3.32
N ALA A 645 27.18 28.36 2.71
CA ALA A 645 27.25 28.23 1.25
C ALA A 645 25.92 28.58 0.55
N CYS A 646 24.78 28.37 1.22
CA CYS A 646 23.46 28.70 0.72
C CYS A 646 23.05 30.18 0.89
N GLY A 647 23.90 31.08 1.40
CA GLY A 647 23.51 32.48 1.60
C GLY A 647 22.92 32.81 2.96
N SER A 648 22.88 31.86 3.90
CA SER A 648 22.18 32.06 5.17
C SER A 648 22.99 32.86 6.18
N SER A 649 22.29 33.65 7.01
CA SER A 649 22.85 34.14 8.26
C SER A 649 22.79 33.02 9.31
N VAL A 650 23.91 32.71 9.97
CA VAL A 650 24.02 31.60 10.92
C VAL A 650 24.65 32.10 12.22
N VAL A 651 23.98 31.86 13.34
CA VAL A 651 24.54 32.10 14.68
C VAL A 651 24.78 30.75 15.31
N HIS A 652 26.02 30.37 15.55
CA HIS A 652 26.34 29.05 16.09
C HIS A 652 27.03 29.15 17.43
N GLY A 653 26.88 28.12 18.27
CA GLY A 653 27.50 28.10 19.59
C GLY A 653 28.15 26.78 19.92
N ASP A 654 29.30 26.85 20.58
CA ASP A 654 30.06 25.70 21.09
C ASP A 654 30.68 26.08 22.45
N TRP A 655 30.97 25.08 23.28
CA TRP A 655 31.57 25.29 24.60
C TRP A 655 33.04 25.69 24.50
N ASP A 656 33.73 25.24 23.44
CA ASP A 656 35.12 25.55 23.11
C ASP A 656 35.23 26.78 22.17
N SER A 657 36.36 27.47 22.26
CA SER A 657 36.77 28.60 21.42
C SER A 657 36.95 28.27 19.93
N THR A 658 36.89 26.99 19.55
CA THR A 658 37.01 26.46 18.19
C THR A 658 35.96 27.01 17.22
N ALA A 659 34.79 27.40 17.71
CA ALA A 659 33.75 28.04 16.89
C ALA A 659 34.24 29.33 16.19
N LYS A 660 35.15 30.08 16.82
CA LYS A 660 35.74 31.29 16.22
C LYS A 660 36.66 30.98 15.03
N ASN A 661 37.28 29.80 15.01
CA ASN A 661 38.16 29.38 13.91
C ASN A 661 37.34 29.06 12.66
N LEU A 662 36.16 28.44 12.82
CA LEU A 662 35.23 28.17 11.72
C LEU A 662 34.71 29.48 11.09
N ASP A 663 34.36 30.47 11.90
CA ASP A 663 33.98 31.80 11.41
C ASP A 663 35.10 32.48 10.61
N PHE A 664 36.34 32.34 11.07
CA PHE A 664 37.50 32.91 10.39
C PHE A 664 37.70 32.24 9.02
N GLU A 665 37.62 30.90 8.97
CA GLU A 665 37.78 30.11 7.75
C GLU A 665 36.71 30.44 6.69
N LEU A 666 35.44 30.51 7.09
CA LEU A 666 34.32 30.81 6.19
C LEU A 666 34.41 32.23 5.61
N LYS A 667 34.93 33.20 6.38
CA LYS A 667 35.15 34.59 5.93
C LYS A 667 36.28 34.70 4.90
N THR A 668 37.32 33.88 5.00
CA THR A 668 38.45 33.89 4.05
C THR A 668 38.13 33.26 2.69
N ASN A 669 37.14 32.35 2.60
CA ASN A 669 36.86 31.58 1.39
C ASN A 669 35.85 32.23 0.42
N GLY A 670 35.34 33.44 0.69
CA GLY A 670 34.59 34.24 -0.29
C GLY A 670 33.17 33.75 -0.63
N HIS A 671 32.57 32.86 0.18
CA HIS A 671 31.18 32.42 0.02
C HIS A 671 30.18 33.49 0.49
N LYS A 672 28.99 33.54 -0.11
CA LYS A 672 27.90 34.45 0.29
C LYS A 672 27.19 33.87 1.51
N GLY A 673 27.25 34.53 2.66
CA GLY A 673 26.57 34.17 3.91
C GLY A 673 27.19 34.93 5.09
N GLU A 674 26.54 34.97 6.25
CA GLU A 674 27.15 35.56 7.46
C GLU A 674 27.16 34.54 8.60
N THR A 675 28.32 34.31 9.23
CA THR A 675 28.40 33.48 10.44
C THR A 675 28.81 34.28 11.67
N PHE A 676 28.29 33.88 12.83
CA PHE A 676 28.65 34.44 14.12
C PHE A 676 28.67 33.37 15.21
N SER A 677 29.83 33.17 15.83
CA SER A 677 30.02 32.25 16.94
C SER A 677 29.74 32.89 18.31
N VAL A 678 29.10 32.13 19.19
CA VAL A 678 28.89 32.45 20.61
C VAL A 678 29.42 31.30 21.45
N GLN A 679 30.16 31.59 22.52
CA GLN A 679 30.53 30.52 23.43
C GLN A 679 29.29 30.07 24.20
N THR A 680 28.94 28.78 24.11
CA THR A 680 27.68 28.25 24.64
C THR A 680 27.90 26.91 25.34
N ASP A 681 27.57 26.87 26.63
CA ASP A 681 27.47 25.62 27.40
C ASP A 681 25.99 25.21 27.46
N VAL A 682 25.65 24.06 26.87
CA VAL A 682 24.26 23.57 26.84
C VAL A 682 23.70 23.21 28.20
N THR A 683 24.57 22.94 29.18
CA THR A 683 24.14 22.62 30.54
C THR A 683 23.73 23.86 31.33
N ASP A 684 24.06 25.05 30.81
CA ASP A 684 23.70 26.35 31.38
C ASP A 684 22.57 27.02 30.58
N TYR A 685 21.42 27.21 31.23
CA TYR A 685 20.24 27.84 30.63
C TYR A 685 20.53 29.26 30.13
N ASP A 686 21.27 30.05 30.90
CA ASP A 686 21.56 31.45 30.55
C ASP A 686 22.53 31.53 29.36
N SER A 687 23.44 30.57 29.25
CA SER A 687 24.35 30.42 28.11
C SER A 687 23.59 30.12 26.82
N VAL A 688 22.63 29.19 26.85
CA VAL A 688 21.76 28.88 25.70
C VAL A 688 20.85 30.07 25.38
N LEU A 689 20.30 30.77 26.38
CA LEU A 689 19.51 31.97 26.16
C LEU A 689 20.33 33.06 25.46
N ASN A 690 21.58 33.29 25.89
CA ASN A 690 22.47 34.28 25.30
C ASN A 690 22.76 34.00 23.81
N LEU A 691 22.79 32.74 23.38
CA LEU A 691 22.90 32.36 21.97
C LEU A 691 21.70 32.89 21.15
N PHE A 692 20.48 32.64 21.61
CA PHE A 692 19.25 33.14 20.97
C PHE A 692 19.14 34.67 21.05
N ASP A 693 19.50 35.26 22.20
CA ASP A 693 19.52 36.69 22.41
C ASP A 693 20.47 37.41 21.44
N THR A 694 21.62 36.79 21.17
CA THR A 694 22.60 37.30 20.22
C THR A 694 22.05 37.26 18.79
N ALA A 695 21.43 36.14 18.40
CA ALA A 695 20.78 36.03 17.09
C ALA A 695 19.66 37.06 16.91
N TRP A 696 18.82 37.23 17.94
CA TRP A 696 17.74 38.20 17.95
C TRP A 696 18.23 39.65 17.89
N LYS A 697 19.24 40.02 18.70
CA LYS A 697 19.81 41.37 18.68
C LYS A 697 20.44 41.72 17.34
N LYS A 698 21.05 40.73 16.67
CA LYS A 698 21.78 40.94 15.42
C LYS A 698 20.85 41.00 14.20
N TYR A 699 19.83 40.14 14.17
CA TYR A 699 19.04 39.93 12.96
C TYR A 699 17.52 40.13 13.15
N GLY A 700 17.05 40.26 14.38
CA GLY A 700 15.64 40.56 14.71
C GLY A 700 14.64 39.43 14.43
N ARG A 701 15.12 38.23 14.07
CA ARG A 701 14.31 37.04 13.77
C ARG A 701 15.13 35.75 13.93
N VAL A 702 14.43 34.62 14.09
CA VAL A 702 14.98 33.26 14.00
C VAL A 702 14.01 32.43 13.17
N ASP A 703 14.51 31.69 12.18
CA ASP A 703 13.67 30.90 11.26
C ASP A 703 13.78 29.39 11.51
N ILE A 704 15.01 28.90 11.70
CA ILE A 704 15.29 27.50 11.97
C ILE A 704 16.21 27.40 13.20
N ALA A 705 15.87 26.52 14.14
CA ALA A 705 16.69 26.24 15.31
C ALA A 705 17.11 24.76 15.33
N ILE A 706 18.42 24.49 15.46
CA ILE A 706 19.00 23.14 15.34
C ILE A 706 19.77 22.78 16.62
N SER A 707 19.27 21.80 17.36
CA SER A 707 19.90 21.28 18.58
C SER A 707 20.79 20.08 18.24
N ASN A 708 22.09 20.31 18.00
CA ASN A 708 23.04 19.29 17.55
C ASN A 708 23.99 18.76 18.65
N ALA A 709 24.31 19.57 19.66
CA ALA A 709 25.30 19.23 20.67
C ALA A 709 25.05 17.89 21.38
N GLY A 710 26.12 17.14 21.61
CA GLY A 710 26.07 15.90 22.36
C GLY A 710 27.45 15.30 22.66
N ILE A 711 27.52 14.49 23.70
CA ILE A 711 28.70 13.74 24.12
C ILE A 711 28.37 12.25 24.29
N GLN A 712 29.39 11.40 24.14
CA GLN A 712 29.29 9.96 24.42
C GLN A 712 29.61 9.67 25.88
N GLU A 713 29.10 8.53 26.36
CA GLU A 713 29.42 7.96 27.66
C GLU A 713 30.87 7.46 27.73
N VAL A 714 31.50 7.70 28.88
CA VAL A 714 32.87 7.26 29.18
C VAL A 714 32.81 6.34 30.40
N GLY A 715 33.18 5.07 30.23
CA GLY A 715 33.15 4.04 31.28
C GLY A 715 31.97 3.05 31.15
N ASN A 716 31.89 2.07 32.05
CA ASN A 716 30.82 1.07 32.08
C ASN A 716 29.99 1.22 33.36
N TRP A 717 28.71 1.59 33.24
CA TRP A 717 27.80 1.75 34.40
C TRP A 717 27.57 0.46 35.19
N PHE A 718 27.68 -0.70 34.53
CA PHE A 718 27.52 -2.02 35.13
C PHE A 718 28.83 -2.81 35.07
N ASP A 719 29.93 -2.13 35.39
CA ASP A 719 31.25 -2.77 35.47
C ASP A 719 31.17 -4.00 36.41
N PRO A 720 31.57 -5.21 35.94
CA PRO A 720 31.59 -6.41 36.78
C PRO A 720 32.43 -6.28 38.05
N ASP A 721 33.39 -5.35 38.07
CA ASP A 721 34.28 -5.10 39.21
C ASP A 721 33.66 -4.15 40.27
N LEU A 722 32.39 -3.75 40.13
CA LEU A 722 31.70 -2.93 41.13
C LEU A 722 31.47 -3.70 42.45
N ASP A 723 31.70 -3.01 43.58
CA ASP A 723 31.53 -3.52 44.94
C ASP A 723 30.78 -2.52 45.83
N LEU A 724 30.47 -2.91 47.08
CA LEU A 724 29.73 -2.06 48.03
C LEU A 724 30.44 -0.74 48.39
N THR A 725 31.73 -0.60 48.05
CA THR A 725 32.54 0.60 48.29
C THR A 725 32.53 1.49 47.06
N SER A 726 32.77 0.94 45.86
CA SER A 726 32.82 1.71 44.61
C SER A 726 31.47 2.32 44.25
N ILE A 727 30.34 1.65 44.57
CA ILE A 727 28.99 2.22 44.36
C ILE A 727 28.67 3.44 45.23
N ARG A 728 29.49 3.74 46.25
CA ARG A 728 29.31 4.97 47.06
C ARG A 728 29.81 6.21 46.33
N ILE A 729 30.63 6.05 45.30
CA ILE A 729 31.07 7.12 44.42
C ILE A 729 30.01 7.25 43.31
N LYS A 730 29.27 8.35 43.33
CA LYS A 730 28.20 8.61 42.37
C LYS A 730 28.78 8.71 40.94
N PRO A 731 28.22 8.02 39.93
CA PRO A 731 28.61 8.20 38.54
C PRO A 731 28.24 9.60 38.03
N SER A 732 28.92 10.04 36.96
CA SER A 732 28.66 11.33 36.32
C SER A 732 27.33 11.34 35.55
N ASN A 733 26.53 12.40 35.72
CA ASN A 733 25.30 12.64 34.95
C ASN A 733 25.52 13.46 33.68
N LYS A 734 26.77 13.86 33.39
CA LYS A 734 27.11 14.84 32.35
C LYS A 734 26.53 14.51 30.97
N VAL A 735 26.45 13.22 30.60
CA VAL A 735 25.86 12.77 29.32
C VAL A 735 24.38 13.13 29.23
N VAL A 736 23.62 12.94 30.31
CA VAL A 736 22.20 13.30 30.37
C VAL A 736 22.03 14.82 30.39
N ASP A 737 22.86 15.52 31.15
CA ASP A 737 22.81 16.98 31.26
C ASP A 737 23.06 17.66 29.90
N VAL A 738 24.08 17.19 29.16
CA VAL A 738 24.39 17.73 27.82
C VAL A 738 23.36 17.29 26.78
N ASN A 739 23.10 16.00 26.64
CA ASN A 739 22.33 15.47 25.50
C ASN A 739 20.81 15.68 25.64
N LEU A 740 20.28 15.70 26.86
CA LEU A 740 18.84 15.78 27.12
C LEU A 740 18.45 17.10 27.79
N THR A 741 19.04 17.43 28.94
CA THR A 741 18.70 18.67 29.67
C THR A 741 19.00 19.90 28.82
N GLY A 742 20.16 19.94 28.17
CA GLY A 742 20.51 21.00 27.22
C GLY A 742 19.55 21.11 26.03
N THR A 743 19.16 19.97 25.45
CA THR A 743 18.16 19.93 24.37
C THR A 743 16.78 20.45 24.83
N LEU A 744 16.37 20.17 26.08
CA LEU A 744 15.14 20.69 26.67
C LEU A 744 15.19 22.22 26.85
N TYR A 745 16.32 22.75 27.33
CA TYR A 745 16.54 24.19 27.44
C TYR A 745 16.48 24.86 26.07
N PHE A 746 17.21 24.29 25.09
CA PHE A 746 17.23 24.78 23.72
C PHE A 746 15.83 24.80 23.10
N ALA A 747 15.09 23.69 23.15
CA ALA A 747 13.74 23.60 22.58
C ALA A 747 12.75 24.59 23.22
N ARG A 748 12.83 24.76 24.55
CA ARG A 748 12.01 25.73 25.30
C ARG A 748 12.28 27.16 24.85
N ILE A 749 13.55 27.55 24.74
CA ILE A 749 13.95 28.89 24.32
C ILE A 749 13.59 29.10 22.84
N ALA A 750 13.89 28.13 21.98
CA ALA A 750 13.58 28.15 20.55
C ALA A 750 12.09 28.39 20.29
N ALA A 751 11.19 27.72 21.00
CA ALA A 751 9.74 27.89 20.85
C ALA A 751 9.27 29.34 21.07
N VAL A 752 9.97 30.10 21.92
CA VAL A 752 9.67 31.51 22.17
C VAL A 752 10.19 32.39 21.04
N TYR A 753 11.47 32.25 20.67
CA TYR A 753 12.12 33.11 19.67
C TYR A 753 11.63 32.84 18.24
N LEU A 754 11.38 31.58 17.86
CA LEU A 754 10.83 31.21 16.55
C LEU A 754 9.42 31.80 16.33
N LYS A 755 8.65 31.96 17.40
CA LYS A 755 7.32 32.61 17.35
C LYS A 755 7.41 34.14 17.21
N GLN A 756 8.53 34.76 17.57
CA GLN A 756 8.67 36.21 17.43
C GLN A 756 9.02 36.56 15.97
N GLY A 757 8.15 37.32 15.29
CA GLY A 757 8.35 37.74 13.89
C GLY A 757 7.10 38.38 13.28
N ALA A 758 7.26 39.30 12.33
CA ALA A 758 6.19 40.22 11.89
C ALA A 758 5.18 39.64 10.87
N LYS A 759 5.30 38.36 10.44
CA LYS A 759 4.40 37.78 9.42
C LYS A 759 3.88 36.38 9.84
N PRO A 760 2.55 36.19 9.94
CA PRO A 760 1.94 34.94 10.40
C PRO A 760 2.00 33.76 9.41
N ILE A 761 2.71 33.87 8.28
CA ILE A 761 2.74 32.90 7.16
C ILE A 761 4.17 32.37 6.87
N GLU A 762 5.17 32.75 7.66
CA GLU A 762 6.54 32.26 7.42
C GLU A 762 6.77 30.86 8.02
N ASP A 763 7.42 29.98 7.28
CA ASP A 763 7.79 28.62 7.66
C ASP A 763 8.86 28.62 8.78
N LYS A 764 8.57 27.98 9.93
CA LYS A 764 9.44 27.94 11.13
C LYS A 764 9.68 26.50 11.57
N SER A 765 10.94 26.16 11.87
CA SER A 765 11.34 24.78 12.13
C SER A 765 12.30 24.61 13.31
N LEU A 766 12.04 23.61 14.14
CA LEU A 766 12.92 23.14 15.21
C LEU A 766 13.40 21.73 14.88
N VAL A 767 14.71 21.54 14.75
CA VAL A 767 15.33 20.25 14.44
C VAL A 767 16.17 19.77 15.61
N LEU A 768 15.91 18.55 16.10
CA LEU A 768 16.61 17.94 17.23
C LEU A 768 17.53 16.80 16.76
N LEU A 769 18.75 16.69 17.29
CA LEU A 769 19.61 15.54 16.99
C LEU A 769 19.56 14.48 18.10
N SER A 770 18.92 13.36 17.77
CA SER A 770 18.99 12.13 18.55
C SER A 770 20.17 11.26 18.05
N SER A 771 19.97 9.94 17.98
CA SER A 771 20.90 8.93 17.50
C SER A 771 20.11 7.64 17.28
N THR A 772 20.72 6.64 16.68
CA THR A 772 20.12 5.29 16.63
C THR A 772 19.99 4.66 18.01
N ALA A 773 20.85 5.05 18.94
CA ALA A 773 20.68 4.78 20.38
C ALA A 773 19.41 5.43 20.98
N GLY A 774 18.69 6.28 20.24
CA GLY A 774 17.43 6.89 20.66
C GLY A 774 16.20 6.01 20.43
N PHE A 775 16.30 4.97 19.60
CA PHE A 775 15.20 4.05 19.31
C PHE A 775 15.61 2.57 19.24
N LYS A 776 16.92 2.28 19.31
CA LYS A 776 17.48 0.93 19.27
C LYS A 776 18.49 0.72 20.39
N GLU A 777 18.61 -0.52 20.88
CA GLU A 777 19.58 -0.89 21.90
C GLU A 777 21.02 -0.75 21.39
N THR A 778 21.87 -0.05 22.16
CA THR A 778 23.31 0.05 21.89
C THR A 778 24.09 -0.48 23.09
N PRO A 779 24.84 -1.59 22.95
CA PRO A 779 25.59 -2.19 24.06
C PRO A 779 26.58 -1.21 24.69
N GLY A 780 26.63 -1.17 26.02
CA GLY A 780 27.62 -0.42 26.79
C GLY A 780 27.39 1.10 26.90
N LEU A 781 26.34 1.65 26.29
CA LEU A 781 26.03 3.09 26.29
C LEU A 781 24.71 3.39 27.03
N PHE A 782 24.65 3.13 28.33
CA PHE A 782 23.43 3.17 29.13
C PHE A 782 22.85 4.59 29.29
N ALA A 783 23.64 5.53 29.80
CA ALA A 783 23.22 6.92 30.00
C ALA A 783 23.06 7.66 28.67
N TYR A 784 23.90 7.35 27.68
CA TYR A 784 23.78 7.91 26.33
C TYR A 784 22.48 7.47 25.65
N THR A 785 22.16 6.18 25.66
CA THR A 785 20.91 5.62 25.11
C THR A 785 19.69 6.25 25.79
N ALA A 786 19.68 6.34 27.12
CA ALA A 786 18.60 6.98 27.87
C ALA A 786 18.42 8.46 27.47
N SER A 787 19.53 9.21 27.32
CA SER A 787 19.47 10.62 26.92
C SER A 787 18.91 10.82 25.51
N LYS A 788 19.32 10.00 24.53
CA LYS A 788 18.86 10.10 23.14
C LYS A 788 17.43 9.59 22.94
N HIS A 789 16.97 8.63 23.74
CA HIS A 789 15.55 8.28 23.83
C HIS A 789 14.72 9.45 24.38
N GLY A 790 15.25 10.17 25.37
CA GLY A 790 14.63 11.39 25.89
C GLY A 790 14.42 12.46 24.83
N VAL A 791 15.37 12.63 23.90
CA VAL A 791 15.24 13.56 22.77
C VAL A 791 14.07 13.18 21.83
N LEU A 792 13.89 11.89 21.53
CA LEU A 792 12.71 11.44 20.77
C LEU A 792 11.41 11.55 21.58
N GLY A 793 11.46 11.35 22.89
CA GLY A 793 10.34 11.64 23.79
C GLY A 793 9.92 13.10 23.72
N LEU A 794 10.88 14.03 23.70
CA LEU A 794 10.62 15.45 23.51
C LEU A 794 9.95 15.71 22.15
N LEU A 795 10.48 15.17 21.06
CA LEU A 795 9.85 15.26 19.73
C LEU A 795 8.38 14.80 19.76
N ARG A 796 8.13 13.58 20.24
CA ARG A 796 6.79 12.95 20.24
C ARG A 796 5.79 13.73 21.10
N SER A 797 6.23 14.29 22.22
CA SER A 797 5.39 15.12 23.09
C SER A 797 5.12 16.51 22.51
N ALA A 798 6.06 17.09 21.76
CA ALA A 798 5.95 18.44 21.21
C ALA A 798 5.28 18.50 19.82
N ARG A 799 5.38 17.46 18.99
CA ARG A 799 4.83 17.43 17.62
C ARG A 799 3.32 17.68 17.48
N PRO A 800 2.43 17.30 18.42
CA PRO A 800 1.01 17.69 18.33
C PRO A 800 0.74 19.11 18.86
N TYR A 801 1.67 19.69 19.64
CA TYR A 801 1.49 20.93 20.39
C TYR A 801 2.04 22.16 19.67
N LEU A 802 3.32 22.14 19.26
CA LEU A 802 4.02 23.31 18.70
C LEU A 802 3.41 23.83 17.39
N PRO A 803 2.99 22.98 16.42
CA PRO A 803 2.34 23.47 15.21
C PRO A 803 1.03 24.20 15.49
N LYS A 804 0.20 23.67 16.42
CA LYS A 804 -1.11 24.25 16.74
C LYS A 804 -1.01 25.57 17.52
N THR A 805 -0.04 25.67 18.43
CA THR A 805 0.03 26.79 19.38
C THR A 805 1.01 27.89 18.96
N HIS A 806 2.04 27.54 18.20
CA HIS A 806 3.14 28.44 17.84
C HIS A 806 3.43 28.45 16.32
N ASN A 807 2.75 27.63 15.52
CA ASN A 807 3.03 27.43 14.09
C ASN A 807 4.50 27.07 13.82
N ILE A 808 5.06 26.22 14.69
CA ILE A 808 6.44 25.74 14.60
C ILE A 808 6.42 24.25 14.30
N ARG A 809 7.08 23.84 13.21
CA ARG A 809 7.33 22.43 12.89
C ARG A 809 8.47 21.91 13.75
N ILE A 810 8.38 20.65 14.17
CA ILE A 810 9.44 20.00 14.94
C ILE A 810 9.77 18.63 14.37
N ASN A 811 11.06 18.35 14.16
CA ASN A 811 11.54 17.06 13.66
C ASN A 811 12.82 16.64 14.39
N ALA A 812 13.20 15.37 14.27
CA ALA A 812 14.48 14.88 14.76
C ALA A 812 15.30 14.15 13.70
N ILE A 813 16.62 14.20 13.83
CA ILE A 813 17.59 13.43 13.05
C ILE A 813 18.24 12.40 13.96
N CYS A 814 18.34 11.16 13.49
CA CYS A 814 18.87 10.02 14.22
C CYS A 814 20.05 9.40 13.45
N PRO A 815 21.25 10.00 13.51
CA PRO A 815 22.39 9.48 12.78
C PRO A 815 22.84 8.11 13.29
N TRP A 816 23.21 7.24 12.36
CA TRP A 816 24.05 6.06 12.60
C TRP A 816 25.53 6.47 12.71
N MET A 817 26.43 5.50 12.54
CA MET A 817 27.88 5.69 12.45
C MET A 817 28.21 6.84 11.50
N THR A 818 28.62 7.97 12.07
CA THR A 818 29.03 9.16 11.33
C THR A 818 30.50 9.39 11.60
N ASP A 819 31.28 9.59 10.54
CA ASP A 819 32.73 9.76 10.61
C ASP A 819 33.07 11.06 11.36
N THR A 820 33.18 10.93 12.68
CA THR A 820 33.40 11.99 13.64
C THR A 820 34.38 11.48 14.70
N VAL A 821 34.93 12.40 15.49
CA VAL A 821 35.87 12.06 16.57
C VAL A 821 35.24 11.12 17.61
N MET A 822 33.91 11.17 17.78
CA MET A 822 33.16 10.36 18.74
C MET A 822 33.30 8.85 18.49
N VAL A 823 33.53 8.42 17.25
CA VAL A 823 33.57 7.00 16.87
C VAL A 823 34.98 6.48 16.56
N ALA A 824 36.02 7.26 16.90
CA ALA A 824 37.41 6.94 16.56
C ALA A 824 37.87 5.57 17.07
N GLY A 825 37.37 5.12 18.24
CA GLY A 825 37.76 3.83 18.84
C GLY A 825 37.14 2.59 18.19
N ILE A 826 36.14 2.74 17.32
CA ILE A 826 35.46 1.62 16.64
C ILE A 826 35.51 1.74 15.11
N ARG A 827 36.08 2.85 14.58
CA ARG A 827 36.09 3.16 13.15
C ARG A 827 36.79 2.10 12.32
N GLU A 828 37.95 1.62 12.77
CA GLU A 828 38.73 0.61 12.05
C GLU A 828 37.97 -0.72 11.93
N ASP A 829 37.38 -1.19 13.03
CA ASP A 829 36.54 -2.39 13.03
C ASP A 829 35.30 -2.20 12.15
N TRP A 830 34.68 -1.01 12.18
CA TRP A 830 33.51 -0.70 11.36
C TRP A 830 33.78 -0.77 9.86
N VAL A 831 34.91 -0.19 9.44
CA VAL A 831 35.35 -0.20 8.03
C VAL A 831 35.77 -1.61 7.61
N LYS A 832 36.44 -2.36 8.50
CA LYS A 832 36.85 -3.75 8.25
C LYS A 832 35.66 -4.66 7.97
N GLU A 833 34.55 -4.48 8.67
CA GLU A 833 33.32 -5.26 8.50
C GLU A 833 32.45 -4.76 7.32
N GLY A 834 32.89 -3.74 6.57
CA GLY A 834 32.19 -3.25 5.38
C GLY A 834 30.85 -2.56 5.66
N LEU A 835 30.66 -2.04 6.87
CA LEU A 835 29.41 -1.40 7.30
C LEU A 835 29.33 0.06 6.82
N PRO A 836 28.13 0.58 6.52
CA PRO A 836 27.96 1.94 6.02
C PRO A 836 28.37 3.00 7.06
N VAL A 837 29.01 4.06 6.58
CA VAL A 837 29.46 5.21 7.38
C VAL A 837 28.94 6.49 6.73
N ASN A 838 28.27 7.34 7.51
CA ASN A 838 27.85 8.67 7.06
C ASN A 838 29.03 9.64 7.08
N LYS A 839 29.12 10.52 6.09
CA LYS A 839 29.90 11.75 6.22
C LYS A 839 29.09 12.78 7.02
N PRO A 840 29.73 13.66 7.79
CA PRO A 840 29.03 14.76 8.46
C PRO A 840 28.17 15.62 7.52
N ALA A 841 28.63 15.80 6.26
CA ALA A 841 27.89 16.53 5.23
C ALA A 841 26.58 15.84 4.83
N ASP A 842 26.51 14.50 4.85
CA ASP A 842 25.30 13.78 4.48
C ASP A 842 24.21 13.97 5.55
N VAL A 843 24.61 13.96 6.82
CA VAL A 843 23.70 14.24 7.94
C VAL A 843 23.25 15.70 7.92
N ALA A 844 24.19 16.62 7.66
CA ALA A 844 23.91 18.05 7.54
C ALA A 844 22.89 18.35 6.43
N ARG A 845 23.01 17.69 5.27
CA ARG A 845 22.04 17.81 4.17
C ARG A 845 20.63 17.43 4.63
N LEU A 846 20.46 16.30 5.32
CA LEU A 846 19.16 15.84 5.80
C LEU A 846 18.59 16.73 6.91
N ILE A 847 19.45 17.32 7.75
CA ILE A 847 19.04 18.36 8.71
C ILE A 847 18.39 19.54 7.97
N LEU A 848 18.99 19.97 6.86
CA LEU A 848 18.47 21.08 6.06
C LEU A 848 17.19 20.71 5.34
N GLU A 849 17.13 19.55 4.68
CA GLU A 849 15.93 19.09 3.96
C GLU A 849 14.71 19.05 4.88
N VAL A 850 14.83 18.42 6.06
CA VAL A 850 13.75 18.36 7.03
C VAL A 850 13.46 19.72 7.68
N GLY A 851 14.50 20.55 7.84
CA GLY A 851 14.40 21.91 8.35
C GLY A 851 13.61 22.84 7.43
N SER A 852 13.83 22.76 6.12
CA SER A 852 13.25 23.65 5.10
C SER A 852 12.00 23.13 4.42
N ASP A 853 11.71 21.83 4.50
CA ASP A 853 10.50 21.25 3.90
C ASP A 853 9.25 21.65 4.70
N GLY A 854 8.44 22.57 4.16
CA GLY A 854 7.21 23.08 4.79
C GLY A 854 6.18 22.03 5.20
N GLU A 855 6.26 20.80 4.69
CA GLU A 855 5.34 19.70 5.04
C GLU A 855 5.88 18.78 6.15
N SER A 856 7.19 18.81 6.44
CA SER A 856 7.80 17.92 7.43
C SER A 856 7.52 18.38 8.85
N ASN A 857 6.67 17.64 9.57
CA ASN A 857 6.47 17.82 11.01
C ASN A 857 6.29 16.47 11.74
N GLY A 858 6.95 16.33 12.88
CA GLY A 858 6.84 15.18 13.76
C GLY A 858 7.63 13.95 13.30
N LYS A 859 8.53 14.11 12.33
CA LYS A 859 9.35 13.03 11.76
C LYS A 859 10.62 12.79 12.59
N ALA A 860 11.06 11.54 12.68
CA ALA A 860 12.39 11.22 13.19
C ALA A 860 13.17 10.44 12.14
N VAL A 861 14.20 11.05 11.56
CA VAL A 861 14.87 10.52 10.37
C VAL A 861 16.14 9.78 10.76
N PHE A 862 16.12 8.45 10.64
CA PHE A 862 17.30 7.59 10.71
C PHE A 862 18.22 7.87 9.52
N VAL A 863 19.53 8.07 9.76
CA VAL A 863 20.51 8.37 8.70
C VAL A 863 21.60 7.30 8.60
N GLU A 864 21.73 6.68 7.45
CA GLU A 864 22.73 5.64 7.14
C GLU A 864 23.18 5.71 5.67
N GLY A 865 24.50 5.66 5.43
CA GLY A 865 25.08 5.77 4.09
C GLY A 865 24.67 7.05 3.35
N GLY A 866 24.35 8.11 4.09
CA GLY A 866 23.83 9.37 3.54
C GLY A 866 22.39 9.36 3.06
N ARG A 867 21.62 8.31 3.40
CA ARG A 867 20.17 8.21 3.15
C ARG A 867 19.38 8.40 4.44
N GLY A 868 18.13 8.85 4.32
CA GLY A 868 17.23 9.14 5.45
C GLY A 868 15.95 8.30 5.43
N TRP A 869 15.52 7.77 6.59
CA TRP A 869 14.24 7.04 6.75
C TRP A 869 13.46 7.55 7.96
N ASP A 870 12.18 7.89 7.81
CA ASP A 870 11.34 8.32 8.94
C ASP A 870 10.90 7.12 9.80
N ILE A 871 11.32 7.04 11.06
CA ILE A 871 10.96 5.92 11.94
C ILE A 871 9.58 6.09 12.59
N GLU A 872 9.05 7.31 12.70
CA GLU A 872 7.82 7.58 13.45
C GLU A 872 6.58 7.06 12.71
N GLU A 873 6.53 7.29 11.40
CA GLU A 873 5.48 6.75 10.53
C GLU A 873 5.43 5.21 10.58
N GLY A 874 6.59 4.58 10.72
CA GLY A 874 6.70 3.13 10.90
C GLY A 874 6.07 2.65 12.19
N ILE A 875 6.34 3.35 13.30
CA ILE A 875 5.79 3.04 14.62
C ILE A 875 4.27 3.22 14.63
N ASN A 876 3.79 4.34 14.08
CA ASN A 876 2.36 4.67 14.05
C ASN A 876 1.56 3.64 13.24
N ARG A 877 2.00 3.34 12.01
CA ARG A 877 1.27 2.42 11.13
C ARG A 877 1.30 0.97 11.63
N CYS A 878 2.37 0.56 12.28
CA CYS A 878 2.50 -0.79 12.81
C CYS A 878 1.83 -0.98 14.19
N GLU A 879 1.37 0.08 14.86
CA GLU A 879 0.80 0.06 16.21
C GLU A 879 -0.23 -1.07 16.39
N GLU A 880 -1.22 -1.13 15.50
CA GLU A 880 -2.29 -2.14 15.52
C GLU A 880 -1.79 -3.59 15.45
N GLN A 881 -0.58 -3.81 14.92
CA GLN A 881 -0.05 -5.13 14.67
C GLN A 881 0.76 -5.68 15.85
N TRP A 882 1.44 -4.81 16.60
CA TRP A 882 2.22 -5.22 17.78
C TRP A 882 1.48 -4.95 19.09
N LEU A 883 0.65 -3.91 19.15
CA LEU A 883 -0.19 -3.59 20.31
C LEU A 883 -1.55 -4.29 20.24
N GLY A 884 -2.00 -4.64 19.03
CA GLY A 884 -3.31 -5.20 18.76
C GLY A 884 -4.32 -4.11 18.41
N ILE A 885 -5.17 -4.37 17.41
CA ILE A 885 -6.13 -3.40 16.86
C ILE A 885 -6.99 -2.76 17.96
N GLU A 886 -7.51 -3.57 18.88
CA GLU A 886 -8.40 -3.11 19.97
C GLU A 886 -7.67 -2.18 20.95
N VAL A 887 -6.49 -2.59 21.41
CA VAL A 887 -5.68 -1.80 22.35
C VAL A 887 -5.16 -0.52 21.70
N SER A 888 -4.84 -0.55 20.40
CA SER A 888 -4.40 0.63 19.64
C SER A 888 -5.51 1.65 19.47
N ARG A 889 -6.73 1.20 19.14
CA ARG A 889 -7.91 2.10 19.12
C ARG A 889 -8.21 2.69 20.49
N MET A 890 -8.08 1.89 21.55
CA MET A 890 -8.24 2.37 22.92
C MET A 890 -7.17 3.41 23.28
N LEU A 891 -5.92 3.18 22.87
CA LEU A 891 -4.81 4.11 23.07
C LEU A 891 -5.05 5.41 22.28
N ALA A 892 -5.44 5.33 21.01
CA ALA A 892 -5.77 6.50 20.18
C ALA A 892 -6.91 7.32 20.79
N ARG A 893 -7.99 6.66 21.22
CA ARG A 893 -9.10 7.30 21.94
C ARG A 893 -8.64 7.93 23.26
N GLY A 894 -7.73 7.27 23.97
CA GLY A 894 -7.08 7.82 25.16
C GLY A 894 -6.31 9.11 24.83
N GLN A 895 -5.53 9.13 23.76
CA GLN A 895 -4.79 10.31 23.30
C GLN A 895 -5.72 11.45 22.89
N GLU A 896 -6.86 11.16 22.25
CA GLU A 896 -7.89 12.18 21.93
C GLU A 896 -8.47 12.81 23.21
N VAL A 897 -8.79 12.00 24.22
CA VAL A 897 -9.28 12.49 25.52
C VAL A 897 -8.23 13.34 26.23
N LEU A 898 -6.96 12.92 26.17
CA LEU A 898 -5.85 13.68 26.69
C LEU A 898 -5.68 15.01 25.94
N GLY A 899 -5.90 15.06 24.63
CA GLY A 899 -5.74 16.28 23.83
C GLY A 899 -4.28 16.72 23.75
N ASP A 900 -4.02 18.03 23.69
CA ASP A 900 -2.66 18.59 23.54
C ASP A 900 -1.90 18.76 24.87
N GLY A 901 -2.42 18.22 25.97
CA GLY A 901 -1.81 18.33 27.30
C GLY A 901 -2.03 19.66 28.03
N THR A 902 -2.67 20.66 27.42
CA THR A 902 -2.86 21.99 28.04
C THR A 902 -4.02 22.07 29.04
N ASP A 903 -4.90 21.07 29.03
CA ASP A 903 -6.16 21.06 29.77
C ASP A 903 -6.20 20.06 30.94
N TRP A 904 -5.11 19.37 31.24
CA TRP A 904 -5.10 18.32 32.27
C TRP A 904 -5.19 18.86 33.70
N THR A 905 -4.86 20.14 33.88
CA THR A 905 -4.87 20.83 35.17
C THR A 905 -5.89 21.97 35.20
N LYS A 906 -6.64 22.21 34.11
CA LYS A 906 -7.72 23.19 34.12
C LYS A 906 -8.99 22.50 34.64
N PRO A 907 -9.65 23.03 35.69
CA PRO A 907 -10.92 22.48 36.19
C PRO A 907 -12.08 22.57 35.17
N GLU A 908 -11.84 23.12 33.98
CA GLU A 908 -12.82 23.50 32.96
C GLU A 908 -13.02 22.43 31.87
N LYS A 909 -12.45 21.23 31.98
CA LYS A 909 -12.69 20.11 31.03
C LYS A 909 -13.99 19.33 31.30
N ALA A 910 -14.92 19.91 32.05
CA ALA A 910 -16.33 19.78 31.74
C ALA A 910 -16.72 21.07 31.00
N MET A 911 -17.34 20.96 29.82
CA MET A 911 -17.96 22.07 29.08
C MET A 911 -17.05 22.82 28.08
N ALA A 912 -16.76 22.16 26.96
CA ALA A 912 -16.50 22.87 25.70
C ALA A 912 -17.11 22.11 24.52
N ASP A 913 -18.44 21.99 24.49
CA ASP A 913 -19.20 22.39 23.30
C ASP A 913 -20.72 22.37 23.56
N SER A 914 -21.38 23.47 23.17
CA SER A 914 -22.76 23.88 23.48
C SER A 914 -23.03 24.29 24.94
N ASN A 915 -23.35 25.57 25.17
CA ASN A 915 -23.73 26.10 26.46
C ASN A 915 -25.12 25.56 26.87
N LEU A 916 -25.15 24.38 27.51
CA LEU A 916 -26.35 23.70 28.01
C LEU A 916 -26.81 24.23 29.38
N THR A 917 -26.07 25.18 29.94
CA THR A 917 -26.39 25.84 31.21
C THR A 917 -27.82 26.38 31.21
N GLY A 918 -28.62 25.96 32.19
CA GLY A 918 -30.00 26.40 32.34
C GLY A 918 -31.01 25.83 31.32
N LYS A 919 -30.62 24.87 30.48
CA LYS A 919 -31.54 24.11 29.62
C LYS A 919 -32.35 23.11 30.45
N SER A 920 -33.56 22.82 29.98
CA SER A 920 -34.51 21.91 30.62
C SER A 920 -34.53 20.56 29.90
N VAL A 921 -34.22 19.49 30.64
CA VAL A 921 -34.09 18.12 30.16
C VAL A 921 -35.12 17.23 30.86
N ILE A 922 -35.87 16.44 30.11
CA ILE A 922 -36.81 15.44 30.63
C ILE A 922 -36.32 14.05 30.22
N VAL A 923 -36.22 13.12 31.18
CA VAL A 923 -35.86 11.72 30.91
C VAL A 923 -36.91 10.79 31.50
N THR A 924 -37.57 10.00 30.66
CA THR A 924 -38.50 8.94 31.12
C THR A 924 -37.75 7.64 31.40
N GLY A 925 -38.14 6.91 32.45
CA GLY A 925 -37.36 5.77 32.96
C GLY A 925 -35.97 6.20 33.42
N GLY A 926 -35.84 7.43 33.94
CA GLY A 926 -34.55 8.07 34.22
C GLY A 926 -33.88 7.64 35.52
N ALA A 927 -34.52 6.76 36.32
CA ALA A 927 -33.98 6.36 37.62
C ALA A 927 -32.95 5.22 37.55
N SER A 928 -32.86 4.51 36.42
CA SER A 928 -31.97 3.35 36.28
C SER A 928 -31.48 3.14 34.83
N GLY A 929 -30.54 2.22 34.64
CA GLY A 929 -30.05 1.78 33.32
C GLY A 929 -29.60 2.94 32.41
N ILE A 930 -30.01 2.88 31.15
CA ILE A 930 -29.70 3.89 30.13
C ILE A 930 -30.23 5.27 30.52
N GLY A 931 -31.44 5.33 31.11
CA GLY A 931 -32.05 6.59 31.53
C GLY A 931 -31.22 7.32 32.60
N LEU A 932 -30.73 6.60 33.61
CA LEU A 932 -29.85 7.18 34.63
C LEU A 932 -28.51 7.62 34.06
N ALA A 933 -27.96 6.89 33.08
CA ALA A 933 -26.74 7.28 32.40
C ALA A 933 -26.91 8.59 31.60
N ILE A 934 -28.06 8.76 30.93
CA ILE A 934 -28.42 10.02 30.25
C ILE A 934 -28.57 11.17 31.27
N VAL A 935 -29.23 10.91 32.40
CA VAL A 935 -29.34 11.91 33.49
C VAL A 935 -27.97 12.37 33.97
N ARG A 936 -27.02 11.44 34.20
CA ARG A 936 -25.65 11.79 34.60
C ARG A 936 -24.90 12.58 33.54
N PHE A 937 -25.10 12.26 32.26
CA PHE A 937 -24.50 13.00 31.15
C PHE A 937 -24.88 14.49 31.17
N PHE A 938 -26.17 14.79 31.34
CA PHE A 938 -26.63 16.20 31.44
C PHE A 938 -26.34 16.84 32.79
N ALA A 939 -26.26 16.05 33.86
CA ALA A 939 -25.97 16.54 35.21
C ALA A 939 -24.58 17.18 35.32
N ALA A 940 -23.62 16.67 34.55
CA ALA A 940 -22.28 17.23 34.46
C ALA A 940 -22.20 18.62 33.79
N GLN A 941 -23.32 19.12 33.22
CA GLN A 941 -23.35 20.31 32.36
C GLN A 941 -24.23 21.44 32.95
N SER A 942 -24.51 21.42 34.26
CA SER A 942 -25.28 22.47 34.97
C SER A 942 -26.66 22.75 34.36
N THR A 943 -27.49 21.70 34.26
CA THR A 943 -28.81 21.73 33.61
C THR A 943 -29.96 21.55 34.60
N LYS A 944 -31.19 21.83 34.16
CA LYS A 944 -32.41 21.50 34.91
C LYS A 944 -32.94 20.16 34.41
N ILE A 945 -32.87 19.11 35.25
CA ILE A 945 -33.19 17.73 34.85
C ILE A 945 -34.44 17.25 35.58
N SER A 946 -35.44 16.84 34.82
CA SER A 946 -36.66 16.19 35.31
C SER A 946 -36.61 14.69 35.04
N ILE A 947 -36.61 13.90 36.11
CA ILE A 947 -36.58 12.44 36.10
C ILE A 947 -38.01 11.93 36.28
N LEU A 948 -38.53 11.23 35.26
CA LEU A 948 -39.85 10.61 35.29
C LEU A 948 -39.67 9.10 35.40
N ASP A 949 -40.18 8.50 36.47
CA ASP A 949 -40.08 7.06 36.68
C ASP A 949 -41.28 6.53 37.46
N ILE A 950 -41.72 5.30 37.17
CA ILE A 950 -42.83 4.67 37.90
C ILE A 950 -42.39 4.21 39.30
N CYS A 951 -41.10 3.90 39.48
CA CYS A 951 -40.54 3.39 40.73
C CYS A 951 -40.03 4.52 41.63
N ALA A 952 -40.91 5.08 42.46
CA ALA A 952 -40.58 6.18 43.35
C ALA A 952 -39.39 5.91 44.31
N PRO A 953 -39.26 4.74 44.96
CA PRO A 953 -38.13 4.49 45.87
C PRO A 953 -36.77 4.52 45.18
N VAL A 954 -36.66 3.91 43.99
CA VAL A 954 -35.41 3.87 43.20
C VAL A 954 -35.05 5.27 42.72
N ALA A 955 -36.04 6.02 42.22
CA ALA A 955 -35.83 7.37 41.74
C ALA A 955 -35.42 8.36 42.85
N GLN A 956 -36.03 8.26 44.03
CA GLN A 956 -35.66 9.10 45.18
C GLN A 956 -34.23 8.82 45.67
N ALA A 957 -33.81 7.55 45.68
CA ALA A 957 -32.42 7.18 45.98
C ALA A 957 -31.45 7.75 44.94
N ALA A 958 -31.76 7.60 43.65
CA ALA A 958 -30.95 8.14 42.56
C ALA A 958 -30.81 9.67 42.63
N VAL A 959 -31.91 10.40 42.87
CA VAL A 959 -31.89 11.87 43.01
C VAL A 959 -31.04 12.33 44.19
N SER A 960 -31.11 11.64 45.33
CA SER A 960 -30.29 11.98 46.50
C SER A 960 -28.79 11.87 46.20
N LEU A 961 -28.39 10.82 45.49
CA LEU A 961 -27.00 10.64 45.04
C LEU A 961 -26.60 11.70 44.01
N LEU A 962 -27.45 11.93 42.99
CA LEU A 962 -27.18 12.91 41.93
C LEU A 962 -27.03 14.34 42.45
N ARG A 963 -27.84 14.75 43.44
CA ARG A 963 -27.71 16.06 44.09
C ARG A 963 -26.39 16.22 44.83
N THR A 964 -25.85 15.13 45.36
CA THR A 964 -24.55 15.12 46.04
C THR A 964 -23.41 15.13 45.02
N GLU A 965 -23.53 14.36 43.95
CA GLU A 965 -22.53 14.20 42.88
C GLU A 965 -22.44 15.45 41.99
N PHE A 966 -23.57 16.13 41.73
CA PHE A 966 -23.67 17.27 40.81
C PHE A 966 -24.43 18.45 41.44
N PRO A 967 -23.81 19.20 42.36
CA PRO A 967 -24.47 20.29 43.09
C PRO A 967 -24.86 21.49 42.22
N SER A 968 -24.27 21.63 41.02
CA SER A 968 -24.57 22.71 40.07
C SER A 968 -25.81 22.46 39.21
N SER A 969 -26.36 21.24 39.23
CA SER A 969 -27.55 20.85 38.46
C SER A 969 -28.78 20.72 39.36
N SER A 970 -29.96 21.09 38.85
CA SER A 970 -31.21 20.98 39.59
C SER A 970 -31.98 19.73 39.16
N PHE A 971 -32.34 18.88 40.12
CA PHE A 971 -33.06 17.63 39.87
C PHE A 971 -34.49 17.68 40.41
N LEU A 972 -35.44 17.44 39.52
CA LEU A 972 -36.86 17.28 39.84
C LEU A 972 -37.28 15.83 39.56
N PHE A 973 -37.85 15.14 40.54
CA PHE A 973 -38.41 13.81 40.32
C PHE A 973 -39.94 13.87 40.33
N LYS A 974 -40.56 13.18 39.36
CA LYS A 974 -42.01 12.99 39.27
C LYS A 974 -42.31 11.53 39.03
N LYS A 975 -43.14 10.93 39.90
CA LYS A 975 -43.70 9.61 39.63
C LYS A 975 -44.65 9.74 38.44
N CYS A 976 -44.44 8.96 37.40
CA CYS A 976 -45.26 9.02 36.20
C CYS A 976 -45.33 7.63 35.53
N ASP A 977 -46.53 7.12 35.34
CA ASP A 977 -46.77 6.01 34.41
C ASP A 977 -46.88 6.56 32.98
N ILE A 978 -45.89 6.26 32.14
CA ILE A 978 -45.89 6.72 30.75
C ILE A 978 -46.98 6.08 29.88
N SER A 979 -47.67 5.04 30.34
CA SER A 979 -48.87 4.55 29.64
C SER A 979 -50.12 5.39 29.92
N ASN A 980 -50.08 6.30 30.93
CA ASN A 980 -51.18 7.15 31.33
C ASN A 980 -51.02 8.60 30.82
N TRP A 981 -51.93 9.02 29.93
CA TRP A 981 -51.92 10.36 29.32
C TRP A 981 -52.06 11.49 30.35
N ASP A 982 -53.01 11.38 31.28
CA ASP A 982 -53.32 12.47 32.20
C ASP A 982 -52.15 12.72 33.15
N GLU A 983 -51.48 11.65 33.58
CA GLU A 983 -50.24 11.74 34.36
C GLU A 983 -49.12 12.42 33.56
N GLN A 984 -48.87 12.02 32.31
CA GLN A 984 -47.85 12.65 31.47
C GLN A 984 -48.15 14.14 31.25
N ALA A 985 -49.39 14.49 30.90
CA ALA A 985 -49.79 15.85 30.62
C ALA A 985 -49.67 16.75 31.86
N ALA A 986 -50.07 16.27 33.04
CA ALA A 986 -49.92 16.98 34.30
C ALA A 986 -48.43 17.22 34.62
N VAL A 987 -47.59 16.20 34.50
CA VAL A 987 -46.17 16.29 34.80
C VAL A 987 -45.44 17.24 33.84
N PHE A 988 -45.70 17.17 32.52
CA PHE A 988 -45.10 18.11 31.56
C PHE A 988 -45.54 19.56 31.80
N ALA A 989 -46.81 19.77 32.19
CA ALA A 989 -47.31 21.10 32.53
C ALA A 989 -46.63 21.68 33.77
N GLU A 990 -46.45 20.86 34.81
CA GLU A 990 -45.73 21.24 36.02
C GLU A 990 -44.25 21.56 35.73
N ILE A 991 -43.57 20.69 34.99
CA ILE A 991 -42.16 20.89 34.61
C ILE A 991 -42.01 22.19 33.81
N TYR A 992 -42.88 22.43 32.82
CA TYR A 992 -42.82 23.66 32.04
C TYR A 992 -43.11 24.90 32.89
N LYS A 993 -44.04 24.82 33.86
CA LYS A 993 -44.32 25.91 34.80
C LYS A 993 -43.12 26.22 35.70
N GLU A 994 -42.38 25.21 36.13
CA GLU A 994 -41.21 25.35 37.02
C GLU A 994 -39.95 25.79 36.27
N THR A 995 -39.73 25.26 35.08
CA THR A 995 -38.50 25.49 34.30
C THR A 995 -38.62 26.64 33.31
N GLY A 996 -39.85 26.97 32.87
CA GLY A 996 -40.18 27.99 31.87
C GLY A 996 -39.93 27.57 30.41
N ARG A 997 -39.33 26.39 30.18
CA ARG A 997 -38.92 25.89 28.86
C ARG A 997 -38.73 24.37 28.89
N ILE A 998 -38.79 23.70 27.75
CA ILE A 998 -38.39 22.30 27.58
C ILE A 998 -37.50 22.25 26.33
N ASP A 999 -36.26 21.78 26.47
CA ASP A 999 -35.25 21.78 25.40
C ASP A 999 -34.91 20.37 24.92
N TYR A 1000 -34.82 19.41 25.84
CA TYR A 1000 -34.45 18.04 25.55
C TYR A 1000 -35.44 17.06 26.17
N VAL A 1001 -35.90 16.09 25.39
CA VAL A 1001 -36.78 15.01 25.88
C VAL A 1001 -36.23 13.66 25.45
N PHE A 1002 -35.90 12.82 26.42
CA PHE A 1002 -35.45 11.44 26.23
C PHE A 1002 -36.59 10.50 26.59
N ALA A 1003 -37.28 10.00 25.57
CA ALA A 1003 -38.32 8.99 25.71
C ALA A 1003 -37.66 7.61 25.82
N ASN A 1004 -37.22 7.28 27.04
CA ASN A 1004 -36.39 6.12 27.34
C ASN A 1004 -37.12 5.00 28.11
N ALA A 1005 -38.21 5.30 28.81
CA ALA A 1005 -38.96 4.29 29.56
C ALA A 1005 -39.39 3.10 28.66
N GLY A 1006 -39.22 1.89 29.20
CA GLY A 1006 -39.63 0.67 28.51
C GLY A 1006 -39.52 -0.57 29.39
N VAL A 1007 -40.18 -1.64 28.95
CA VAL A 1007 -40.24 -2.95 29.61
C VAL A 1007 -39.96 -4.07 28.59
N SER A 1008 -39.52 -5.23 29.07
CA SER A 1008 -39.42 -6.46 28.25
C SER A 1008 -40.80 -7.01 27.90
N GLU A 1009 -40.85 -8.05 27.06
CA GLU A 1009 -42.10 -8.76 26.83
C GLU A 1009 -42.60 -9.45 28.10
N ILE A 1010 -43.88 -9.25 28.41
CA ILE A 1010 -44.55 -9.81 29.59
C ILE A 1010 -45.55 -10.87 29.11
N GLY A 1011 -45.29 -12.14 29.42
CA GLY A 1011 -46.06 -13.29 28.92
C GLY A 1011 -45.49 -13.85 27.61
N ASN A 1012 -46.13 -14.89 27.07
CA ASN A 1012 -45.74 -15.50 25.79
C ASN A 1012 -46.88 -15.34 24.79
N PHE A 1013 -46.66 -14.51 23.76
CA PHE A 1013 -47.65 -14.22 22.72
C PHE A 1013 -48.12 -15.47 21.95
N LEU A 1014 -47.28 -16.50 21.87
CA LEU A 1014 -47.53 -17.73 21.11
C LEU A 1014 -47.97 -18.92 21.99
N GLU A 1015 -48.14 -18.73 23.30
CA GLU A 1015 -48.46 -19.85 24.19
C GLU A 1015 -49.90 -20.31 24.06
N SER A 1016 -50.07 -21.60 23.75
CA SER A 1016 -51.36 -22.30 23.77
C SER A 1016 -51.48 -23.10 25.05
N SER A 1017 -52.14 -22.55 26.08
CA SER A 1017 -52.56 -23.41 27.19
C SER A 1017 -53.94 -23.09 27.76
N THR A 1018 -54.78 -24.12 27.68
CA THR A 1018 -56.03 -24.41 28.38
C THR A 1018 -57.34 -23.73 27.94
N ARG A 1019 -58.09 -24.53 27.17
CA ARG A 1019 -59.55 -24.61 26.87
C ARG A 1019 -60.34 -23.36 26.44
N ASP A 1020 -59.97 -22.14 26.79
CA ASP A 1020 -60.68 -20.93 26.37
C ASP A 1020 -59.71 -19.86 25.81
N PRO A 1021 -60.08 -19.12 24.75
CA PRO A 1021 -59.26 -18.05 24.22
C PRO A 1021 -59.16 -16.89 25.23
N VAL A 1022 -57.97 -16.68 25.80
CA VAL A 1022 -57.68 -15.53 26.66
C VAL A 1022 -57.12 -14.39 25.80
N LYS A 1023 -57.66 -13.17 25.98
CA LYS A 1023 -57.16 -11.98 25.28
C LYS A 1023 -55.69 -11.72 25.68
N PRO A 1024 -54.74 -11.67 24.73
CA PRO A 1024 -53.34 -11.40 25.04
C PRO A 1024 -53.16 -9.98 25.58
N THR A 1025 -52.20 -9.81 26.49
CA THR A 1025 -51.82 -8.49 27.01
C THR A 1025 -51.02 -7.71 25.96
N LEU A 1026 -51.34 -6.43 25.78
CA LEU A 1026 -50.57 -5.52 24.91
C LEU A 1026 -49.69 -4.56 25.71
N LYS A 1027 -49.51 -4.83 27.01
CA LYS A 1027 -48.81 -3.92 27.94
C LYS A 1027 -47.42 -3.49 27.46
N THR A 1028 -46.65 -4.39 26.82
CA THR A 1028 -45.34 -4.06 26.22
C THR A 1028 -45.47 -3.02 25.11
N VAL A 1029 -46.47 -3.15 24.25
CA VAL A 1029 -46.76 -2.17 23.20
C VAL A 1029 -47.28 -0.88 23.81
N ASP A 1030 -48.23 -0.97 24.75
CA ASP A 1030 -48.84 0.18 25.43
C ASP A 1030 -47.80 1.06 26.14
N ILE A 1031 -46.73 0.47 26.65
CA ILE A 1031 -45.63 1.20 27.31
C ILE A 1031 -44.57 1.62 26.28
N ASN A 1032 -43.94 0.67 25.57
CA ASN A 1032 -42.71 0.94 24.80
C ASN A 1032 -42.95 1.77 23.55
N LEU A 1033 -44.02 1.44 22.82
CA LEU A 1033 -44.40 2.18 21.64
C LEU A 1033 -45.35 3.26 22.09
N VAL A 1034 -46.50 2.82 22.61
CA VAL A 1034 -47.58 3.75 22.67
C VAL A 1034 -47.41 4.69 23.86
N GLY A 1035 -46.75 4.37 24.97
CA GLY A 1035 -46.41 5.34 26.02
C GLY A 1035 -45.39 6.40 25.58
N THR A 1036 -44.42 5.99 24.74
CA THR A 1036 -43.54 6.90 23.96
C THR A 1036 -44.35 7.78 23.00
N LEU A 1037 -45.53 7.31 22.59
CA LEU A 1037 -46.46 8.01 21.72
C LEU A 1037 -47.68 8.64 22.41
N TYR A 1038 -48.18 8.31 23.61
CA TYR A 1038 -49.65 8.10 23.77
C TYR A 1038 -50.50 9.36 23.82
N LYS A 1039 -51.80 9.07 23.66
CA LYS A 1039 -53.02 9.69 23.08
C LYS A 1039 -54.20 9.50 24.05
N SER A 1040 -54.96 10.56 24.36
CA SER A 1040 -56.35 10.46 24.81
C SER A 1040 -57.33 10.69 23.65
N VAL A 1041 -58.64 10.49 23.90
CA VAL A 1041 -59.74 10.45 22.90
C VAL A 1041 -59.74 11.66 21.94
N ASP A 1042 -59.15 12.78 22.35
CA ASP A 1042 -58.82 13.93 21.50
C ASP A 1042 -57.30 14.02 21.24
N TRP A 1043 -56.84 13.26 20.24
CA TRP A 1043 -55.56 13.36 19.52
C TRP A 1043 -54.39 14.11 20.21
N LYS A 1044 -53.60 13.55 21.15
CA LYS A 1044 -52.29 14.16 21.53
C LYS A 1044 -51.21 13.16 22.01
N LEU A 1045 -49.99 13.15 21.43
CA LEU A 1045 -48.86 12.22 21.68
C LEU A 1045 -47.87 12.63 22.84
N ALA A 1046 -46.98 11.77 23.36
CA ALA A 1046 -45.92 12.13 24.35
C ALA A 1046 -44.74 12.89 23.72
N VAL A 1047 -44.24 12.41 22.57
CA VAL A 1047 -43.49 13.23 21.61
C VAL A 1047 -44.24 14.53 21.32
N LYS A 1048 -45.57 14.52 21.32
CA LYS A 1048 -46.34 15.76 21.14
C LYS A 1048 -46.42 16.62 22.40
N LEU A 1049 -46.36 16.12 23.62
CA LEU A 1049 -46.20 16.97 24.81
C LEU A 1049 -44.85 17.70 24.71
N ALA A 1050 -43.79 16.97 24.37
CA ALA A 1050 -42.48 17.57 24.07
C ALA A 1050 -42.61 18.65 22.98
N VAL A 1051 -43.17 18.32 21.81
CA VAL A 1051 -43.39 19.27 20.71
C VAL A 1051 -44.27 20.46 21.13
N HIS A 1052 -45.35 20.23 21.88
CA HIS A 1052 -46.29 21.26 22.32
C HIS A 1052 -45.60 22.31 23.20
N TYR A 1053 -44.75 21.90 24.12
CA TYR A 1053 -44.03 22.82 25.00
C TYR A 1053 -42.76 23.39 24.33
N MET A 1054 -42.07 22.62 23.49
CA MET A 1054 -40.96 23.12 22.66
C MET A 1054 -41.45 24.22 21.70
N ARG A 1055 -42.66 24.09 21.12
CA ARG A 1055 -43.31 25.14 20.29
C ARG A 1055 -43.50 26.48 21.01
N LYS A 1056 -43.61 26.47 22.34
CA LYS A 1056 -43.77 27.68 23.15
C LYS A 1056 -42.44 28.38 23.44
N THR A 1057 -41.31 27.74 23.15
CA THR A 1057 -39.99 28.34 23.29
C THR A 1057 -39.76 29.36 22.15
N PRO A 1058 -39.48 30.65 22.45
CA PRO A 1058 -39.25 31.68 21.44
C PRO A 1058 -37.84 31.53 20.86
N SER A 1059 -37.63 30.53 20.02
CA SER A 1059 -36.38 30.30 19.28
C SER A 1059 -36.65 29.63 17.93
N GLN A 1060 -35.78 29.89 16.95
CA GLN A 1060 -35.79 29.13 15.68
C GLN A 1060 -35.35 27.68 15.88
N ARG A 1061 -34.60 27.37 16.95
CA ARG A 1061 -34.26 26.00 17.35
C ARG A 1061 -34.94 25.67 18.66
N LYS A 1062 -35.99 24.85 18.58
CA LYS A 1062 -36.96 24.68 19.67
C LYS A 1062 -36.67 23.50 20.59
N GLY A 1063 -35.96 22.48 20.13
CA GLY A 1063 -35.52 21.38 20.98
C GLY A 1063 -35.12 20.09 20.24
N LEU A 1064 -34.72 19.09 21.02
CA LEU A 1064 -34.34 17.75 20.56
C LEU A 1064 -35.13 16.67 21.33
N ILE A 1065 -35.66 15.70 20.59
CA ILE A 1065 -36.32 14.51 21.13
C ILE A 1065 -35.49 13.29 20.74
N VAL A 1066 -35.16 12.43 21.72
CA VAL A 1066 -34.46 11.16 21.47
C VAL A 1066 -35.31 10.02 22.02
N CYS A 1067 -35.70 9.10 21.15
CA CYS A 1067 -36.47 7.92 21.51
C CYS A 1067 -35.54 6.70 21.69
N THR A 1068 -35.79 5.89 22.72
CA THR A 1068 -35.03 4.64 22.92
C THR A 1068 -35.75 3.47 22.25
N ALA A 1069 -35.27 3.09 21.08
CA ALA A 1069 -35.72 1.92 20.33
C ALA A 1069 -34.95 0.66 20.80
N SER A 1070 -34.48 -0.18 19.87
CA SER A 1070 -33.65 -1.37 20.09
C SER A 1070 -33.14 -1.85 18.73
N ASN A 1071 -32.08 -2.67 18.69
CA ASN A 1071 -31.77 -3.45 17.49
C ASN A 1071 -32.95 -4.35 17.05
N ALA A 1072 -33.81 -4.77 17.98
CA ALA A 1072 -35.08 -5.45 17.71
C ALA A 1072 -36.12 -4.56 17.00
N GLY A 1073 -35.84 -3.26 16.84
CA GLY A 1073 -36.59 -2.32 15.99
C GLY A 1073 -36.03 -2.16 14.57
N LEU A 1074 -34.86 -2.76 14.31
CA LEU A 1074 -34.18 -2.78 13.01
C LEU A 1074 -34.20 -4.19 12.39
N TYR A 1075 -34.19 -5.23 13.23
CA TYR A 1075 -34.14 -6.63 12.84
C TYR A 1075 -35.33 -7.41 13.39
N PRO A 1076 -35.78 -8.48 12.69
CA PRO A 1076 -36.78 -9.40 13.22
C PRO A 1076 -36.35 -9.97 14.58
N PHE A 1077 -37.24 -9.89 15.58
CA PHE A 1077 -36.95 -10.35 16.94
C PHE A 1077 -37.98 -11.39 17.40
N SER A 1078 -37.81 -12.62 16.92
CA SER A 1078 -38.77 -13.72 17.09
C SER A 1078 -38.94 -14.21 18.53
N ILE A 1079 -37.96 -13.93 19.41
CA ILE A 1079 -37.98 -14.36 20.82
C ILE A 1079 -38.96 -13.51 21.65
N ALA A 1080 -39.18 -12.26 21.24
CA ALA A 1080 -40.10 -11.33 21.88
C ALA A 1080 -40.79 -10.47 20.81
N PRO A 1081 -41.77 -11.04 20.08
CA PRO A 1081 -42.40 -10.40 18.93
C PRO A 1081 -43.09 -9.09 19.30
N MET A 1082 -43.77 -9.00 20.46
CA MET A 1082 -44.47 -7.77 20.85
C MET A 1082 -43.48 -6.67 21.24
N TYR A 1083 -42.36 -7.04 21.87
CA TYR A 1083 -41.26 -6.10 22.09
C TYR A 1083 -40.68 -5.61 20.76
N GLY A 1084 -40.34 -6.52 19.83
CA GLY A 1084 -39.82 -6.18 18.51
C GLY A 1084 -40.77 -5.28 17.71
N THR A 1085 -42.06 -5.60 17.67
CA THR A 1085 -43.11 -4.77 17.04
C THR A 1085 -43.14 -3.37 17.64
N SER A 1086 -43.10 -3.25 18.97
CA SER A 1086 -43.11 -1.95 19.64
C SER A 1086 -41.90 -1.10 19.24
N LYS A 1087 -40.70 -1.71 19.14
CA LYS A 1087 -39.46 -0.99 18.82
C LYS A 1087 -39.34 -0.62 17.34
N HIS A 1088 -39.87 -1.45 16.43
CA HIS A 1088 -40.03 -1.06 15.01
C HIS A 1088 -40.97 0.14 14.87
N GLY A 1089 -42.06 0.17 15.65
CA GLY A 1089 -42.97 1.32 15.69
C GLY A 1089 -42.30 2.62 16.15
N VAL A 1090 -41.35 2.54 17.10
CA VAL A 1090 -40.57 3.70 17.55
C VAL A 1090 -39.65 4.21 16.44
N VAL A 1091 -38.94 3.33 15.73
CA VAL A 1091 -38.10 3.69 14.58
C VAL A 1091 -38.93 4.34 13.47
N GLY A 1092 -40.09 3.74 13.15
CA GLY A 1092 -41.04 4.30 12.18
C GLY A 1092 -41.51 5.70 12.58
N THR A 1093 -41.85 5.90 13.86
CA THR A 1093 -42.28 7.20 14.39
C THR A 1093 -41.22 8.28 14.21
N VAL A 1094 -39.96 7.98 14.56
CA VAL A 1094 -38.86 8.94 14.44
C VAL A 1094 -38.67 9.37 12.98
N ARG A 1095 -38.66 8.41 12.07
CA ARG A 1095 -38.51 8.68 10.62
C ARG A 1095 -39.70 9.46 10.06
N SER A 1096 -40.92 9.13 10.44
CA SER A 1096 -42.13 9.80 9.95
C SER A 1096 -42.30 11.23 10.47
N LEU A 1097 -41.83 11.54 11.70
CA LEU A 1097 -41.98 12.86 12.31
C LEU A 1097 -40.82 13.83 12.01
N ALA A 1098 -39.72 13.34 11.45
CA ALA A 1098 -38.50 14.14 11.21
C ALA A 1098 -38.75 15.37 10.35
N LYS A 1099 -39.22 15.19 9.10
CA LYS A 1099 -39.45 16.27 8.13
C LYS A 1099 -40.50 17.29 8.62
N PRO A 1100 -41.66 16.89 9.19
CA PRO A 1100 -42.61 17.84 9.77
C PRO A 1100 -42.02 18.66 10.93
N LEU A 1101 -41.31 18.03 11.86
CA LEU A 1101 -40.78 18.71 13.04
C LEU A 1101 -39.58 19.60 12.73
N GLU A 1102 -38.77 19.21 11.74
CA GLU A 1102 -37.64 20.00 11.25
C GLU A 1102 -38.10 21.37 10.73
N SER A 1103 -39.23 21.42 10.00
CA SER A 1103 -39.84 22.67 9.53
C SER A 1103 -40.22 23.62 10.68
N GLU A 1104 -40.39 23.09 11.88
CA GLU A 1104 -40.72 23.85 13.09
C GLU A 1104 -39.52 24.11 14.00
N GLY A 1105 -38.32 23.66 13.61
CA GLY A 1105 -37.08 23.80 14.37
C GLY A 1105 -36.93 22.77 15.50
N ILE A 1106 -37.64 21.64 15.45
CA ILE A 1106 -37.56 20.55 16.43
C ILE A 1106 -36.91 19.33 15.77
N ARG A 1107 -35.92 18.74 16.44
CA ARG A 1107 -35.22 17.52 15.95
C ARG A 1107 -35.74 16.28 16.67
N ILE A 1108 -35.82 15.16 15.97
CA ILE A 1108 -36.19 13.86 16.56
C ILE A 1108 -35.28 12.76 16.04
N ASN A 1109 -34.68 11.95 16.92
CA ASN A 1109 -33.80 10.83 16.57
C ASN A 1109 -34.07 9.61 17.45
N ALA A 1110 -33.53 8.43 17.09
CA ALA A 1110 -33.62 7.24 17.92
C ALA A 1110 -32.25 6.65 18.26
N ILE A 1111 -32.10 6.09 19.46
CA ILE A 1111 -31.04 5.14 19.77
C ILE A 1111 -31.60 3.72 19.68
N CYS A 1112 -30.84 2.79 19.10
CA CYS A 1112 -31.19 1.37 18.94
C CYS A 1112 -30.14 0.49 19.64
N PRO A 1113 -30.21 0.36 20.97
CA PRO A 1113 -29.28 -0.48 21.72
C PRO A 1113 -29.42 -1.97 21.37
N ASN A 1114 -28.27 -2.64 21.26
CA ASN A 1114 -28.15 -4.09 21.38
C ASN A 1114 -28.14 -4.48 22.88
N CYS A 1115 -27.38 -5.50 23.27
CA CYS A 1115 -27.37 -6.03 24.63
C CYS A 1115 -26.58 -5.13 25.58
N ILE A 1116 -27.27 -4.19 26.24
CA ILE A 1116 -26.72 -3.40 27.35
C ILE A 1116 -27.27 -3.96 28.66
N ALA A 1117 -26.39 -4.23 29.62
CA ALA A 1117 -26.78 -4.66 30.97
C ALA A 1117 -27.66 -3.58 31.62
N THR A 1118 -28.95 -3.89 31.76
CA THR A 1118 -29.98 -3.03 32.33
C THR A 1118 -30.94 -3.90 33.13
N GLY A 1119 -31.75 -3.31 34.01
CA GLY A 1119 -32.78 -4.06 34.76
C GLY A 1119 -33.95 -4.58 33.92
N LEU A 1120 -33.83 -4.62 32.59
CA LEU A 1120 -34.90 -4.99 31.66
C LEU A 1120 -34.98 -6.51 31.42
N ALA A 1121 -33.92 -7.25 31.70
CA ALA A 1121 -33.90 -8.72 31.63
C ALA A 1121 -33.14 -9.33 32.83
N ASP A 1122 -33.26 -10.64 33.05
CA ASP A 1122 -32.58 -11.38 34.12
C ASP A 1122 -31.05 -11.30 33.97
N ASP A 1123 -30.34 -11.04 35.07
CA ASP A 1123 -28.86 -11.03 35.12
C ASP A 1123 -28.24 -12.32 34.58
N ASN A 1124 -28.92 -13.46 34.76
CA ASN A 1124 -28.50 -14.75 34.21
C ASN A 1124 -28.51 -14.78 32.67
N LEU A 1125 -29.42 -14.03 32.03
CA LEU A 1125 -29.48 -13.91 30.57
C LEU A 1125 -28.24 -13.17 30.04
N PHE A 1126 -27.87 -12.06 30.68
CA PHE A 1126 -26.74 -11.23 30.27
C PHE A 1126 -25.39 -11.95 30.39
N SER A 1127 -25.25 -12.89 31.32
CA SER A 1127 -24.00 -13.68 31.50
C SER A 1127 -23.59 -14.50 30.28
N ARG A 1128 -24.51 -14.75 29.34
CA ARG A 1128 -24.28 -15.57 28.13
C ARG A 1128 -24.24 -14.74 26.84
N MET A 1129 -24.30 -13.41 26.94
CA MET A 1129 -24.39 -12.50 25.79
C MET A 1129 -23.17 -11.58 25.71
N LEU A 1130 -22.84 -11.13 24.50
CA LEU A 1130 -21.85 -10.07 24.30
C LEU A 1130 -22.47 -8.74 24.70
N LEU A 1131 -21.92 -8.10 25.72
CA LEU A 1131 -22.44 -6.85 26.26
C LEU A 1131 -21.82 -5.64 25.56
N THR A 1132 -22.69 -4.69 25.20
CA THR A 1132 -22.33 -3.36 24.71
C THR A 1132 -22.14 -2.43 25.93
N PRO A 1133 -21.02 -1.71 26.05
CA PRO A 1133 -20.80 -0.79 27.16
C PRO A 1133 -21.81 0.37 27.16
N MET A 1134 -22.27 0.78 28.35
CA MET A 1134 -23.19 1.91 28.53
C MET A 1134 -22.63 3.23 27.95
N SER A 1135 -21.31 3.40 27.98
CA SER A 1135 -20.64 4.58 27.42
C SER A 1135 -20.92 4.78 25.94
N VAL A 1136 -21.06 3.71 25.15
CA VAL A 1136 -21.34 3.79 23.71
C VAL A 1136 -22.74 4.37 23.45
N ALA A 1137 -23.72 4.04 24.30
CA ALA A 1137 -25.05 4.65 24.22
C ALA A 1137 -25.02 6.14 24.56
N ILE A 1138 -24.17 6.55 25.50
CA ILE A 1138 -23.97 7.96 25.84
C ILE A 1138 -23.20 8.71 24.76
N ASP A 1139 -22.26 8.07 24.07
CA ASP A 1139 -21.58 8.67 22.92
C ASP A 1139 -22.58 8.96 21.78
N ALA A 1140 -23.52 8.06 21.51
CA ALA A 1140 -24.60 8.31 20.54
C ALA A 1140 -25.53 9.47 20.97
N VAL A 1141 -25.85 9.55 22.28
CA VAL A 1141 -26.62 10.68 22.83
C VAL A 1141 -25.85 12.00 22.69
N ARG A 1142 -24.54 11.98 22.96
CA ARG A 1142 -23.67 13.15 22.79
C ARG A 1142 -23.72 13.63 21.35
N GLU A 1143 -23.57 12.74 20.37
CA GLU A 1143 -23.63 13.07 18.95
C GLU A 1143 -24.95 13.75 18.57
N PHE A 1144 -26.10 13.24 19.01
CA PHE A 1144 -27.39 13.89 18.72
C PHE A 1144 -27.53 15.27 19.38
N VAL A 1145 -26.92 15.48 20.55
CA VAL A 1145 -26.94 16.76 21.26
C VAL A 1145 -26.03 17.78 20.58
N THR A 1146 -24.81 17.38 20.18
CA THR A 1146 -23.81 18.26 19.57
C THR A 1146 -24.14 18.57 18.11
N ASN A 1147 -24.49 17.54 17.34
CA ASN A 1147 -24.71 17.65 15.90
C ASN A 1147 -26.14 18.16 15.61
N GLN A 1148 -26.24 19.44 15.25
CA GLN A 1148 -27.51 20.10 14.99
C GLN A 1148 -28.13 19.73 13.63
N ALA A 1149 -27.40 19.05 12.74
CA ALA A 1149 -27.92 18.65 11.42
C ALA A 1149 -28.74 17.36 11.47
N MET A 1150 -28.64 16.57 12.54
CA MET A 1150 -29.25 15.25 12.62
C MET A 1150 -30.71 15.31 13.09
N THR A 1151 -31.60 14.83 12.22
CA THR A 1151 -33.02 14.55 12.50
C THR A 1151 -33.48 13.36 11.65
N GLY A 1152 -34.36 12.52 12.19
CA GLY A 1152 -34.92 11.35 11.51
C GLY A 1152 -34.00 10.14 11.40
N VAL A 1153 -32.80 10.20 11.98
CA VAL A 1153 -31.83 9.11 11.93
C VAL A 1153 -31.92 8.22 13.17
N THR A 1154 -31.37 7.01 13.06
CA THR A 1154 -31.27 6.08 14.18
C THR A 1154 -29.82 5.69 14.44
N ALA A 1155 -29.38 5.62 15.70
CA ALA A 1155 -28.05 5.15 16.07
C ALA A 1155 -28.13 3.69 16.51
N GLU A 1156 -27.61 2.76 15.72
CA GLU A 1156 -27.46 1.36 16.13
C GLU A 1156 -26.23 1.23 17.05
N ILE A 1157 -26.45 0.78 18.28
CA ILE A 1157 -25.39 0.72 19.31
C ILE A 1157 -25.07 -0.75 19.56
N SER A 1158 -23.86 -1.18 19.18
CA SER A 1158 -23.45 -2.59 19.27
C SER A 1158 -21.94 -2.72 19.39
N GLY A 1159 -21.49 -3.51 20.35
CA GLY A 1159 -20.05 -3.70 20.61
C GLY A 1159 -19.43 -2.44 21.21
N GLU A 1160 -18.34 -1.95 20.65
CA GLU A 1160 -17.61 -0.79 21.17
C GLU A 1160 -17.92 0.53 20.43
N THR A 1161 -18.83 0.48 19.45
CA THR A 1161 -19.14 1.62 18.58
C THR A 1161 -20.65 1.75 18.36
N PHE A 1162 -21.08 2.90 17.84
CA PHE A 1162 -22.43 3.08 17.30
C PHE A 1162 -22.34 3.48 15.83
N THR A 1163 -23.36 3.12 15.06
CA THR A 1163 -23.47 3.43 13.64
C THR A 1163 -24.74 4.23 13.40
N ILE A 1164 -24.63 5.39 12.76
CA ILE A 1164 -25.80 6.13 12.30
C ILE A 1164 -26.40 5.41 11.08
N ARG A 1165 -27.72 5.16 11.16
CA ARG A 1165 -28.53 4.49 10.16
C ARG A 1165 -29.55 5.49 9.63
N ASP A 1166 -29.35 5.90 8.39
CA ASP A 1166 -30.28 6.75 7.66
C ASP A 1166 -31.62 6.03 7.39
N PRO A 1167 -32.69 6.78 7.04
CA PRO A 1167 -33.89 6.19 6.48
C PRO A 1167 -33.57 5.34 5.23
N PRO A 1168 -34.30 4.23 4.98
CA PRO A 1168 -34.13 3.45 3.75
C PRO A 1168 -34.31 4.33 2.51
N GLU A 1169 -33.52 4.09 1.48
CA GLU A 1169 -33.69 4.78 0.20
C GLU A 1169 -35.05 4.43 -0.42
N MET A 1170 -35.64 5.42 -1.09
CA MET A 1170 -36.85 5.19 -1.89
C MET A 1170 -36.48 4.31 -3.09
N ILE A 1171 -37.33 3.32 -3.37
CA ILE A 1171 -37.07 2.32 -4.42
C ILE A 1171 -36.91 2.91 -5.82
N ASP A 1172 -37.57 4.04 -6.10
CA ASP A 1172 -37.49 4.75 -7.38
C ASP A 1172 -37.92 6.22 -7.24
N GLU A 1173 -37.75 6.96 -8.33
CA GLU A 1173 -38.14 8.36 -8.43
C GLU A 1173 -39.66 8.57 -8.41
N MET A 1174 -40.43 7.58 -8.86
CA MET A 1174 -41.90 7.64 -8.81
C MET A 1174 -42.39 7.68 -7.36
N THR A 1175 -41.82 6.85 -6.49
CA THR A 1175 -42.10 6.78 -5.07
C THR A 1175 -41.73 8.10 -4.40
N ARG A 1176 -40.53 8.63 -4.67
CA ARG A 1176 -40.10 9.94 -4.16
C ARG A 1176 -41.09 11.05 -4.54
N LYS A 1177 -41.43 11.14 -5.83
CA LYS A 1177 -42.38 12.15 -6.33
C LYS A 1177 -43.77 12.02 -5.72
N ASN A 1178 -44.25 10.80 -5.47
CA ASN A 1178 -45.54 10.58 -4.80
C ASN A 1178 -45.51 11.09 -3.35
N PHE A 1179 -44.47 10.77 -2.58
CA PHE A 1179 -44.32 11.25 -1.21
C PHE A 1179 -44.21 12.79 -1.15
N ASP A 1180 -43.43 13.40 -2.05
CA ASP A 1180 -43.34 14.86 -2.13
C ASP A 1180 -44.65 15.51 -2.58
N THR A 1181 -45.41 14.86 -3.46
CA THR A 1181 -46.74 15.32 -3.87
C THR A 1181 -47.74 15.25 -2.72
N PHE A 1182 -47.78 14.15 -1.96
CA PHE A 1182 -48.62 14.04 -0.75
C PHE A 1182 -48.32 15.16 0.26
N TRP A 1183 -47.04 15.46 0.45
CA TRP A 1183 -46.59 16.57 1.30
C TRP A 1183 -47.04 17.93 0.77
N ASN A 1184 -46.77 18.22 -0.51
CA ASN A 1184 -47.07 19.52 -1.13
C ASN A 1184 -48.57 19.80 -1.22
N LEU A 1185 -49.40 18.76 -1.34
CA LEU A 1185 -50.85 18.88 -1.35
C LEU A 1185 -51.46 19.08 0.06
N GLY A 1186 -50.66 18.98 1.12
CA GLY A 1186 -51.14 19.13 2.50
C GLY A 1186 -52.00 17.95 2.99
N TYR A 1187 -51.88 16.78 2.37
CA TYR A 1187 -52.53 15.54 2.83
C TYR A 1187 -51.70 14.80 3.89
N ALA A 1188 -50.51 15.30 4.23
CA ALA A 1188 -49.59 14.75 5.23
C ALA A 1188 -49.73 15.43 6.59
#